data_AF-A0A661PG35-F1
#
_entry.id   AF-A0A661PG35-F1
#
_cell.length_a   1.000
_cell.length_b   1.000
_cell.length_c   1.000
_cell.angle_alpha   90.00
_cell.angle_beta   90.00
_cell.angle_gamma   90.00
#
_symmetry.space_group_name_H-M   'P 1'
#
loop_
_entity.id
_entity.type
_entity.pdbx_description
1 polymer ?
#
loop_
_entity_poly.entity_id
_entity_poly.type
_entity_poly.pdbx_seq_one_letter_code
_entity_poly.pdbx_strand_id
1 'polypeptide(L)'
;MCAVVWSRAVIWILFALLIALVWAITFILQLSLWLPLLASGIILFVAIVYLVFSTIRARRSASALERALAEEGKKQAMHARPERRAEIQALQKQLTDGISALKSSKLGGKKRGSAALYSLPWYAIIGPPGAGKTTALKHSGLVFPYADSAVRGVGGTRNCDWWFTNDAILLDTAGRYATETEDMGEWLAFLDMLRKYRSNKPLNGLIIAVSVTDILDSNEADLESMGKKLRARIDEVMTKLRMTLPVYLLITKCDLIAGFVEFFGSLRKSERAQPWGATLTLKEDKSDPGAIFGREFDLLVQQAHGVAIKRLAQERNRVARETIFQFPLELAGLRRNLEELLSQVFMVNAFQGTPTFRGFYLTSGTQEGLPLNRVLQRMGQAMGIQPQQFATQQQVESKSYFLHDVFTKVVFPDADVAARSISEQRRKRLVRVSVSGVALVVAILLAVPSAVSFYFNQELLEDTKKRTDHTAKIDWEDGKTVRGKLEDLDPVLERLKDLDKYDREGPPSSMRFMMYSGDRIYRPTIRVYVANMQQGFVKPCKYYLERRLKGIEGKQYVEERAALKTYLMLSDVQNLDVEWATGKYTALWAELQKSTSDVGIDEMKKLMRPHVRYYFELIKPEGKHKPRATPVPANEKIVTRARKVLQGVPVRQRYYALFVESVSHELYDPSRDKVRSNLQFPPVSLETMFTDRPEVLQLVSSKQYKEKKKWLEVPGPYTDKGHYAVIANIKAAGALLEREQWVVPLTAEERGDRVMANVAKLKGDYEQKYITAWNGFLGDLAIQSPANLKEAINLYAALQKPEWPYLRVLRALEDHTQWNTNVTGGNAKANQIANQKINRALTSRAKGLRFGLDVNDLGKTIARVPNAFKKTVGFGVPLDGGAKSPLNETSLAQYMELLGSLREKMVQTLDDQPEASVNIMAMDLQKAVTKTEALLQPVDDAAKRVLLPLLQLPLNVGGKIRLNATLALKR
;
A
#
# COMPACT_ATOMS: atom_id res chain seq x y z
N MET A 1 13.60 -22.78 -38.52
CA MET A 1 14.26 -22.60 -37.19
C MET A 1 13.75 -21.38 -36.39
N CYS A 2 13.44 -20.24 -37.02
CA CYS A 2 12.98 -19.02 -36.32
C CYS A 2 11.66 -19.17 -35.53
N ALA A 3 10.70 -19.99 -35.99
CA ALA A 3 9.37 -20.07 -35.37
C ALA A 3 9.33 -20.76 -33.98
N VAL A 4 10.26 -21.69 -33.69
CA VAL A 4 10.30 -22.41 -32.40
C VAL A 4 11.11 -21.63 -31.34
N VAL A 5 12.11 -20.87 -31.78
CA VAL A 5 12.85 -19.95 -30.91
C VAL A 5 11.96 -18.77 -30.52
N TRP A 6 11.17 -18.25 -31.47
CA TRP A 6 10.18 -17.20 -31.21
C TRP A 6 9.11 -17.62 -30.19
N SER A 7 8.58 -18.85 -30.26
CA SER A 7 7.52 -19.27 -29.32
C SER A 7 8.01 -19.40 -27.88
N ARG A 8 9.27 -19.80 -27.66
CA ARG A 8 9.86 -19.87 -26.33
C ARG A 8 10.21 -18.48 -25.79
N ALA A 9 10.79 -17.61 -26.61
CA ALA A 9 11.13 -16.25 -26.21
C ALA A 9 9.90 -15.44 -25.79
N VAL A 10 8.78 -15.57 -26.52
CA VAL A 10 7.52 -14.88 -26.20
C VAL A 10 6.94 -15.33 -24.86
N ILE A 11 7.05 -16.60 -24.51
CA ILE A 11 6.59 -17.13 -23.22
C ILE A 11 7.45 -16.58 -22.06
N TRP A 12 8.77 -16.45 -22.26
CA TRP A 12 9.65 -15.82 -21.27
C TRP A 12 9.35 -14.34 -21.07
N ILE A 13 9.04 -13.61 -22.14
CA ILE A 13 8.62 -12.21 -22.07
C ILE A 13 7.30 -12.09 -21.28
N LEU A 14 6.33 -12.98 -21.50
CA LEU A 14 5.08 -13.00 -20.71
C LEU A 14 5.32 -13.23 -19.22
N PHE A 15 6.17 -14.19 -18.84
CA PHE A 15 6.50 -14.42 -17.44
C PHE A 15 7.22 -13.22 -16.82
N ALA A 16 8.13 -12.59 -17.56
CA ALA A 16 8.79 -11.36 -17.10
C ALA A 16 7.81 -10.21 -16.89
N LEU A 17 6.84 -10.01 -17.81
CA LEU A 17 5.80 -8.99 -17.70
C LEU A 17 4.85 -9.26 -16.53
N LEU A 18 4.49 -10.53 -16.27
CA LEU A 18 3.68 -10.92 -15.11
C LEU A 18 4.40 -10.63 -13.79
N ILE A 19 5.70 -10.92 -13.70
CA ILE A 19 6.50 -10.58 -12.53
C ILE A 19 6.53 -9.05 -12.35
N ALA A 20 6.81 -8.30 -13.42
CA ALA A 20 6.81 -6.84 -13.37
C ALA A 20 5.45 -6.27 -12.91
N LEU A 21 4.33 -6.85 -13.38
CA LEU A 21 2.97 -6.46 -13.00
C LEU A 21 2.71 -6.70 -11.50
N VAL A 22 3.09 -7.87 -10.98
CA VAL A 22 2.93 -8.22 -9.55
C VAL A 22 3.69 -7.23 -8.66
N TRP A 23 4.92 -6.88 -9.03
CA TRP A 23 5.72 -5.89 -8.31
C TRP A 23 5.12 -4.49 -8.42
N ALA A 24 4.66 -4.08 -9.60
CA ALA A 24 3.98 -2.81 -9.80
C ALA A 24 2.74 -2.68 -8.90
N ILE A 25 1.87 -3.70 -8.88
CA ILE A 25 0.66 -3.73 -8.02
C ILE A 25 1.04 -3.64 -6.54
N THR A 26 2.08 -4.37 -6.12
CA THR A 26 2.53 -4.34 -4.72
C THR A 26 3.00 -2.95 -4.32
N PHE A 27 3.78 -2.27 -5.16
CA PHE A 27 4.25 -0.92 -4.88
C PHE A 27 3.12 0.11 -4.90
N ILE A 28 2.12 -0.04 -5.78
CA ILE A 28 0.94 0.83 -5.84
C ILE A 28 0.08 0.68 -4.58
N LEU A 29 -0.18 -0.56 -4.16
CA LEU A 29 -1.07 -0.88 -3.04
C LEU A 29 -0.34 -0.95 -1.69
N GLN A 30 0.98 -0.74 -1.66
CA GLN A 30 1.84 -0.91 -0.48
C GLN A 30 1.62 -2.24 0.27
N LEU A 31 1.44 -3.31 -0.50
CA LEU A 31 1.33 -4.65 0.06
C LEU A 31 2.66 -5.09 0.66
N SER A 32 2.61 -6.00 1.63
CA SER A 32 3.81 -6.53 2.26
C SER A 32 4.72 -7.22 1.25
N LEU A 33 6.04 -7.01 1.36
CA LEU A 33 7.04 -7.48 0.39
C LEU A 33 7.10 -9.01 0.22
N TRP A 34 6.55 -9.80 1.16
CA TRP A 34 6.51 -11.25 1.02
C TRP A 34 5.50 -11.74 -0.04
N LEU A 35 4.42 -10.99 -0.28
CA LEU A 35 3.40 -11.31 -1.28
C LEU A 35 3.94 -11.33 -2.72
N PRO A 36 4.64 -10.28 -3.22
CA PRO A 36 5.22 -10.31 -4.57
C PRO A 36 6.36 -11.31 -4.69
N LEU A 37 7.10 -11.59 -3.62
CA LEU A 37 8.15 -12.61 -3.62
C LEU A 37 7.55 -14.02 -3.80
N LEU A 38 6.48 -14.34 -3.07
CA LEU A 38 5.78 -15.62 -3.19
C LEU A 38 5.14 -15.78 -4.57
N ALA A 39 4.45 -14.75 -5.07
CA ALA A 39 3.87 -14.75 -6.41
C ALA A 39 4.95 -14.88 -7.51
N SER A 40 6.06 -14.16 -7.40
CA SER A 40 7.20 -14.28 -8.33
C SER A 40 7.80 -15.69 -8.29
N GLY A 41 7.92 -16.29 -7.09
CA GLY A 41 8.38 -17.66 -6.90
C GLY A 41 7.47 -18.69 -7.57
N ILE A 42 6.15 -18.55 -7.43
CA ILE A 42 5.16 -19.41 -8.10
C ILE A 42 5.28 -19.26 -9.63
N ILE A 43 5.35 -18.03 -10.13
CA ILE A 43 5.47 -17.76 -11.57
C ILE A 43 6.76 -18.38 -12.14
N LEU A 44 7.89 -18.22 -11.45
CA LEU A 44 9.17 -18.81 -11.85
C LEU A 44 9.14 -20.33 -11.78
N PHE A 45 8.53 -20.92 -10.75
CA PHE A 45 8.35 -22.35 -10.62
C PHE A 45 7.53 -22.92 -11.80
N VAL A 46 6.41 -22.29 -12.14
CA VAL A 46 5.60 -22.66 -13.31
C VAL A 46 6.40 -22.56 -14.61
N ALA A 47 7.22 -21.52 -14.78
CA ALA A 47 8.08 -21.36 -15.95
C ALA A 47 9.14 -22.48 -16.06
N ILE A 48 9.76 -22.87 -14.95
CA ILE A 48 10.75 -23.95 -14.89
C ILE A 48 10.09 -25.30 -15.16
N VAL A 49 8.96 -25.59 -14.52
CA VAL A 49 8.18 -26.82 -14.74
C VAL A 49 7.78 -26.93 -16.21
N TYR A 50 7.34 -25.84 -16.83
CA TYR A 50 7.05 -25.79 -18.26
C TYR A 50 8.28 -26.11 -19.14
N LEU A 51 9.46 -25.55 -18.83
CA LEU A 51 10.70 -25.82 -19.57
C LEU A 51 11.09 -27.30 -19.43
N VAL A 52 11.12 -27.82 -18.21
CA VAL A 52 11.48 -29.22 -17.91
C VAL A 52 10.49 -30.17 -18.59
N PHE A 53 9.18 -29.93 -18.44
CA PHE A 53 8.16 -30.74 -19.10
C PHE A 53 8.27 -30.72 -20.63
N SER A 54 8.48 -29.54 -21.23
CA SER A 54 8.61 -29.41 -22.70
C SER A 54 9.85 -30.12 -23.25
N THR A 55 10.96 -30.14 -22.50
CA THR A 55 12.21 -30.82 -22.89
C THR A 55 12.14 -32.33 -22.66
N ILE A 56 11.57 -32.78 -21.54
CA ILE A 56 11.36 -34.20 -21.25
C ILE A 56 10.38 -34.82 -22.26
N ARG A 57 9.28 -34.14 -22.58
CA ARG A 57 8.30 -34.60 -23.57
C ARG A 57 8.93 -34.82 -24.95
N ALA A 58 9.79 -33.91 -25.39
CA ALA A 58 10.49 -34.03 -26.68
C ALA A 58 11.50 -35.19 -26.72
N ARG A 59 12.16 -35.50 -25.60
CA ARG A 59 13.09 -36.65 -25.50
C ARG A 59 12.34 -37.98 -25.39
N ARG A 60 11.27 -38.03 -24.57
CA ARG A 60 10.44 -39.23 -24.41
C ARG A 60 9.75 -39.64 -25.71
N SER A 61 9.26 -38.70 -26.52
CA SER A 61 8.63 -39.02 -27.80
C SER A 61 9.62 -39.61 -28.81
N ALA A 62 10.88 -39.17 -28.79
CA ALA A 62 11.95 -39.72 -29.62
C ALA A 62 12.32 -41.17 -29.24
N SER A 63 12.45 -41.46 -27.94
CA SER A 63 12.69 -42.84 -27.47
C SER A 63 11.45 -43.75 -27.60
N ALA A 64 10.25 -43.20 -27.52
CA ALA A 64 9.01 -43.97 -27.65
C ALA A 64 8.73 -44.35 -29.12
N LEU A 65 9.08 -43.49 -30.08
CA LEU A 65 9.04 -43.81 -31.52
C LEU A 65 9.92 -45.02 -31.83
N GLU A 66 11.15 -45.01 -31.33
CA GLU A 66 12.10 -46.10 -31.48
C GLU A 66 11.58 -47.42 -30.90
N ARG A 67 11.03 -47.39 -29.67
CA ARG A 67 10.45 -48.58 -29.04
C ARG A 67 9.21 -49.08 -29.77
N ALA A 68 8.35 -48.18 -30.24
CA ALA A 68 7.17 -48.55 -30.99
C ALA A 68 7.51 -49.16 -32.35
N LEU A 69 8.50 -48.62 -33.06
CA LEU A 69 9.02 -49.20 -34.30
C LEU A 69 9.61 -50.60 -34.06
N ALA A 70 10.36 -50.78 -32.96
CA ALA A 70 10.91 -52.07 -32.59
C ALA A 70 9.85 -53.08 -32.13
N GLU A 71 8.79 -52.66 -31.43
CA GLU A 71 7.70 -53.54 -31.00
C GLU A 71 6.76 -53.93 -32.14
N GLU A 72 6.43 -53.02 -33.05
CA GLU A 72 5.56 -53.31 -34.20
C GLU A 72 6.22 -54.34 -35.13
N GLY A 73 7.52 -54.20 -35.39
CA GLY A 73 8.29 -55.21 -36.13
C GLY A 73 8.29 -56.59 -35.45
N LYS A 74 8.33 -56.63 -34.10
CA LYS A 74 8.21 -57.89 -33.34
C LYS A 74 6.81 -58.51 -33.45
N LYS A 75 5.74 -57.69 -33.39
CA LYS A 75 4.36 -58.16 -33.55
C LYS A 75 4.11 -58.70 -34.96
N GLN A 76 4.62 -58.02 -35.99
CA GLN A 76 4.55 -58.48 -37.37
C GLN A 76 5.30 -59.82 -37.56
N ALA A 77 6.46 -60.00 -36.93
CA ALA A 77 7.19 -61.29 -36.98
C ALA A 77 6.46 -62.43 -36.25
N MET A 78 5.72 -62.13 -35.18
CA MET A 78 4.99 -63.15 -34.39
C MET A 78 3.75 -63.68 -35.11
N HIS A 79 3.01 -62.81 -35.80
CA HIS A 79 1.77 -63.16 -36.51
C HIS A 79 1.98 -63.67 -37.95
N ALA A 80 3.22 -63.68 -38.46
CA ALA A 80 3.53 -64.14 -39.81
C ALA A 80 3.78 -65.67 -39.90
N ARG A 81 3.44 -66.25 -41.07
CA ARG A 81 3.72 -67.66 -41.42
C ARG A 81 5.23 -67.98 -41.32
N PRO A 82 5.66 -69.23 -41.03
CA PRO A 82 7.06 -69.59 -40.75
C PRO A 82 8.07 -69.14 -41.81
N GLU A 83 7.74 -69.24 -43.09
CA GLU A 83 8.58 -68.80 -44.22
C GLU A 83 8.82 -67.29 -44.28
N ARG A 84 7.93 -66.46 -43.70
CA ARG A 84 7.99 -64.99 -43.73
C ARG A 84 8.70 -64.37 -42.53
N ARG A 85 8.98 -65.17 -41.48
CA ARG A 85 9.62 -64.67 -40.25
C ARG A 85 11.06 -64.19 -40.50
N ALA A 86 11.79 -64.85 -41.39
CA ALA A 86 13.16 -64.50 -41.73
C ALA A 86 13.26 -63.15 -42.49
N GLU A 87 12.35 -62.90 -43.43
CA GLU A 87 12.29 -61.63 -44.18
C GLU A 87 11.89 -60.44 -43.29
N ILE A 88 10.89 -60.63 -42.41
CA ILE A 88 10.45 -59.59 -41.48
C ILE A 88 11.54 -59.27 -40.44
N GLN A 89 12.25 -60.30 -39.94
CA GLN A 89 13.39 -60.10 -39.04
C GLN A 89 14.57 -59.40 -39.73
N ALA A 90 14.82 -59.68 -41.01
CA ALA A 90 15.84 -58.98 -41.79
C ALA A 90 15.51 -57.50 -42.00
N LEU A 91 14.26 -57.17 -42.37
CA LEU A 91 13.76 -55.80 -42.47
C LEU A 91 13.84 -55.06 -41.13
N GLN A 92 13.48 -55.73 -40.03
CA GLN A 92 13.53 -55.16 -38.69
C GLN A 92 14.98 -54.90 -38.21
N LYS A 93 15.91 -55.79 -38.57
CA LYS A 93 17.34 -55.62 -38.32
C LYS A 93 17.88 -54.42 -39.10
N GLN A 94 17.54 -54.30 -40.39
CA GLN A 94 17.92 -53.18 -41.24
C GLN A 94 17.40 -51.83 -40.72
N LEU A 95 16.15 -51.78 -40.25
CA LEU A 95 15.56 -50.60 -39.62
C LEU A 95 16.30 -50.20 -38.34
N THR A 96 16.61 -51.18 -37.48
CA THR A 96 17.31 -50.94 -36.21
C THR A 96 18.75 -50.49 -36.44
N ASP A 97 19.44 -51.12 -37.39
CA ASP A 97 20.81 -50.79 -37.78
C ASP A 97 20.88 -49.38 -38.39
N GLY A 98 19.96 -49.02 -39.30
CA GLY A 98 19.86 -47.67 -39.87
C GLY A 98 19.60 -46.59 -38.81
N ILE A 99 18.71 -46.86 -37.83
CA ILE A 99 18.46 -45.96 -36.70
C ILE A 99 19.68 -45.81 -35.79
N SER A 100 20.39 -46.91 -35.50
CA SER A 100 21.59 -46.90 -34.64
C SER A 100 22.75 -46.13 -35.29
N ALA A 101 22.95 -46.31 -36.59
CA ALA A 101 23.95 -45.61 -37.37
C ALA A 101 23.66 -44.10 -37.45
N LEU A 102 22.40 -43.71 -37.68
CA LEU A 102 21.94 -42.31 -37.64
C LEU A 102 22.21 -41.63 -36.30
N LYS A 103 22.08 -42.34 -35.17
CA LYS A 103 22.39 -41.81 -33.83
C LYS A 103 23.87 -41.58 -33.58
N SER A 104 24.73 -42.38 -34.21
CA SER A 104 26.18 -42.33 -34.06
C SER A 104 26.84 -41.28 -34.96
N SER A 105 26.17 -40.89 -36.06
CA SER A 105 26.68 -39.93 -37.03
C SER A 105 26.49 -38.46 -36.62
N LYS A 106 27.40 -37.58 -37.07
CA LYS A 106 27.31 -36.11 -36.91
C LYS A 106 26.28 -35.45 -37.84
N LEU A 107 25.58 -36.22 -38.68
CA LEU A 107 24.64 -35.73 -39.71
C LEU A 107 23.38 -35.03 -39.14
N GLY A 108 23.02 -35.24 -37.87
CA GLY A 108 21.84 -34.63 -37.22
C GLY A 108 21.99 -33.17 -36.75
N GLY A 109 23.04 -32.46 -37.17
CA GLY A 109 23.37 -31.12 -36.66
C GLY A 109 23.67 -31.12 -35.15
N LYS A 110 23.52 -29.96 -34.47
CA LYS A 110 23.83 -29.77 -33.02
C LYS A 110 23.06 -30.69 -32.03
N LYS A 111 22.24 -31.64 -32.50
CA LYS A 111 21.42 -32.54 -31.66
C LYS A 111 21.93 -33.98 -31.77
N ARG A 112 22.39 -34.54 -30.65
CA ARG A 112 22.90 -35.92 -30.52
C ARG A 112 21.81 -36.91 -30.09
N GLY A 113 21.96 -38.19 -30.45
CA GLY A 113 21.18 -39.32 -29.93
C GLY A 113 19.81 -39.53 -30.61
N SER A 114 18.84 -40.09 -29.89
CA SER A 114 17.49 -40.44 -30.41
C SER A 114 16.71 -39.26 -31.05
N ALA A 115 17.14 -38.02 -30.80
CA ALA A 115 16.59 -36.82 -31.43
C ALA A 115 16.95 -36.66 -32.93
N ALA A 116 17.93 -37.42 -33.45
CA ALA A 116 18.37 -37.36 -34.86
C ALA A 116 17.29 -37.86 -35.85
N LEU A 117 16.47 -38.83 -35.45
CA LEU A 117 15.32 -39.27 -36.25
C LEU A 117 14.32 -38.15 -36.52
N TYR A 118 14.22 -37.18 -35.60
CA TYR A 118 13.34 -36.02 -35.71
C TYR A 118 13.93 -34.85 -36.51
N SER A 119 15.21 -34.88 -36.88
CA SER A 119 15.85 -33.79 -37.62
C SER A 119 15.83 -33.96 -39.14
N LEU A 120 15.76 -35.19 -39.66
CA LEU A 120 15.67 -35.43 -41.11
C LEU A 120 14.21 -35.38 -41.61
N PRO A 121 13.95 -34.85 -42.82
CA PRO A 121 12.64 -34.88 -43.45
C PRO A 121 12.28 -36.28 -43.98
N TRP A 122 10.99 -36.62 -43.95
CA TRP A 122 10.46 -37.92 -44.36
C TRP A 122 9.52 -37.77 -45.55
N TYR A 123 9.74 -38.53 -46.61
CA TYR A 123 8.88 -38.53 -47.80
C TYR A 123 8.39 -39.95 -48.07
N ALA A 124 7.16 -40.07 -48.56
CA ALA A 124 6.62 -41.34 -49.02
C ALA A 124 6.48 -41.33 -50.54
N ILE A 125 6.75 -42.46 -51.20
CA ILE A 125 6.55 -42.66 -52.64
C ILE A 125 5.37 -43.62 -52.81
N ILE A 126 4.31 -43.18 -53.50
CA ILE A 126 3.08 -43.94 -53.76
C ILE A 126 2.83 -44.01 -55.28
N GLY A 127 2.29 -45.11 -55.77
CA GLY A 127 1.94 -45.25 -57.19
C GLY A 127 1.59 -46.70 -57.56
N PRO A 128 1.01 -46.94 -58.74
CA PRO A 128 0.60 -48.28 -59.18
C PRO A 128 1.73 -49.32 -59.13
N PRO A 129 1.43 -50.63 -59.03
CA PRO A 129 2.42 -51.70 -59.22
C PRO A 129 3.14 -51.54 -60.55
N GLY A 130 4.46 -51.77 -60.57
CA GLY A 130 5.24 -51.65 -61.81
C GLY A 130 5.59 -50.23 -62.25
N ALA A 131 5.12 -49.17 -61.57
CA ALA A 131 5.41 -47.76 -61.88
C ALA A 131 6.87 -47.30 -61.60
N GLY A 132 7.84 -48.22 -61.50
CA GLY A 132 9.26 -47.87 -61.38
C GLY A 132 9.73 -47.24 -60.07
N LYS A 133 8.92 -47.18 -59.00
CA LYS A 133 9.25 -46.55 -57.70
C LYS A 133 10.61 -46.96 -57.12
N THR A 134 10.80 -48.25 -56.87
CA THR A 134 12.03 -48.79 -56.28
C THR A 134 13.23 -48.64 -57.21
N THR A 135 13.01 -48.81 -58.52
CA THR A 135 14.03 -48.59 -59.55
C THR A 135 14.48 -47.13 -59.57
N ALA A 136 13.54 -46.19 -59.47
CA ALA A 136 13.83 -44.77 -59.39
C ALA A 136 14.66 -44.44 -58.14
N LEU A 137 14.34 -45.02 -56.99
CA LEU A 137 15.15 -44.83 -55.78
C LEU A 137 16.56 -45.40 -55.92
N LYS A 138 16.70 -46.65 -56.37
CA LYS A 138 18.01 -47.33 -56.54
C LYS A 138 18.93 -46.59 -57.52
N HIS A 139 18.37 -46.09 -58.62
CA HIS A 139 19.13 -45.44 -59.68
C HIS A 139 19.06 -43.90 -59.63
N SER A 140 18.54 -43.32 -58.55
CA SER A 140 18.49 -41.88 -58.31
C SER A 140 19.88 -41.23 -58.22
N GLY A 141 20.93 -42.01 -57.97
CA GLY A 141 22.28 -41.49 -57.70
C GLY A 141 22.45 -40.90 -56.30
N LEU A 142 21.43 -41.02 -55.44
CA LEU A 142 21.54 -40.66 -54.03
C LEU A 142 22.53 -41.58 -53.32
N VAL A 143 23.26 -41.02 -52.35
CA VAL A 143 24.16 -41.82 -51.51
C VAL A 143 23.32 -42.50 -50.43
N PHE A 144 23.32 -43.84 -50.44
CA PHE A 144 22.70 -44.68 -49.43
C PHE A 144 23.80 -45.39 -48.64
N PRO A 145 24.29 -44.83 -47.51
CA PRO A 145 25.48 -45.34 -46.81
C PRO A 145 25.31 -46.76 -46.22
N TYR A 146 24.09 -47.33 -46.27
CA TYR A 146 23.70 -48.54 -45.56
C TYR A 146 22.94 -49.54 -46.48
N ALA A 147 23.11 -49.45 -47.80
CA ALA A 147 22.33 -50.20 -48.80
C ALA A 147 22.94 -51.55 -49.26
N ASP A 148 24.16 -51.90 -48.85
CA ASP A 148 24.89 -53.06 -49.38
C ASP A 148 24.32 -54.45 -49.01
N SER A 149 23.17 -54.49 -48.32
CA SER A 149 22.47 -55.73 -47.98
C SER A 149 21.00 -55.75 -48.43
N ALA A 150 20.65 -55.04 -49.52
CA ALA A 150 19.37 -55.26 -50.20
C ALA A 150 19.39 -56.61 -50.93
N VAL A 151 18.75 -57.63 -50.34
CA VAL A 151 18.63 -58.98 -50.92
C VAL A 151 18.11 -58.89 -52.36
N ARG A 152 18.87 -59.48 -53.30
CA ARG A 152 18.43 -59.71 -54.69
C ARG A 152 17.21 -60.62 -54.70
N GLY A 153 16.04 -60.06 -54.96
CA GLY A 153 14.83 -60.81 -55.29
C GLY A 153 14.12 -60.15 -56.47
N VAL A 154 13.97 -60.88 -57.58
CA VAL A 154 13.23 -60.48 -58.80
C VAL A 154 11.70 -60.50 -58.55
N GLY A 155 11.28 -60.18 -57.33
CA GLY A 155 9.96 -60.49 -56.79
C GLY A 155 9.25 -59.31 -56.14
N GLY A 156 9.44 -58.09 -56.63
CA GLY A 156 8.69 -56.89 -56.24
C GLY A 156 8.80 -56.44 -54.78
N THR A 157 8.58 -55.14 -54.54
CA THR A 157 8.52 -54.57 -53.18
C THR A 157 7.23 -55.04 -52.51
N ARG A 158 7.35 -56.02 -51.62
CA ARG A 158 6.21 -56.64 -50.94
C ARG A 158 5.83 -55.95 -49.63
N ASN A 159 6.63 -55.07 -49.02
CA ASN A 159 6.21 -54.28 -47.85
C ASN A 159 6.62 -52.81 -48.04
N CYS A 160 6.54 -51.98 -47.00
CA CYS A 160 7.11 -50.62 -47.02
C CYS A 160 8.61 -50.67 -46.74
N ASP A 161 9.44 -50.36 -47.76
CA ASP A 161 10.90 -50.35 -47.64
C ASP A 161 11.42 -48.97 -47.20
N TRP A 162 12.49 -48.98 -46.43
CA TRP A 162 13.05 -47.78 -45.81
C TRP A 162 14.40 -47.43 -46.42
N TRP A 163 14.48 -46.26 -47.04
CA TRP A 163 15.67 -45.77 -47.72
C TRP A 163 16.24 -44.57 -46.97
N PHE A 164 17.41 -44.75 -46.36
CA PHE A 164 18.09 -43.72 -45.57
C PHE A 164 19.17 -43.04 -46.40
N THR A 165 19.06 -41.72 -46.56
CA THR A 165 20.08 -40.87 -47.21
C THR A 165 20.68 -39.89 -46.20
N ASN A 166 21.67 -39.12 -46.62
CA ASN A 166 22.25 -38.05 -45.80
C ASN A 166 21.26 -36.91 -45.52
N ASP A 167 20.30 -36.68 -46.42
CA ASP A 167 19.44 -35.49 -46.40
C ASP A 167 17.98 -35.78 -46.08
N ALA A 168 17.51 -37.03 -46.26
CA ALA A 168 16.12 -37.42 -46.03
C ALA A 168 15.93 -38.93 -45.80
N ILE A 169 14.76 -39.29 -45.27
CA ILE A 169 14.26 -40.67 -45.19
C ILE A 169 13.14 -40.85 -46.22
N LEU A 170 13.30 -41.82 -47.12
CA LEU A 170 12.34 -42.14 -48.18
C LEU A 170 11.65 -43.46 -47.85
N LEU A 171 10.31 -43.44 -47.85
CA LEU A 171 9.46 -44.60 -47.62
C LEU A 171 8.93 -45.08 -48.97
N ASP A 172 9.42 -46.24 -49.42
CA ASP A 172 8.98 -46.87 -50.66
C ASP A 172 7.80 -47.80 -50.38
N THR A 173 6.62 -47.45 -50.89
CA THR A 173 5.41 -48.23 -50.62
C THR A 173 5.24 -49.33 -51.67
N ALA A 174 4.86 -50.54 -51.24
CA ALA A 174 4.46 -51.61 -52.16
C ALA A 174 3.35 -51.12 -53.10
N GLY A 175 3.47 -51.40 -54.40
CA GLY A 175 2.54 -50.86 -55.41
C GLY A 175 1.08 -51.24 -55.19
N ARG A 176 0.81 -52.39 -54.56
CA ARG A 176 -0.55 -52.83 -54.22
C ARG A 176 -1.26 -51.93 -53.22
N TYR A 177 -0.52 -51.19 -52.38
CA TYR A 177 -1.12 -50.19 -51.50
C TYR A 177 -1.79 -49.05 -52.29
N ALA A 178 -1.48 -48.87 -53.58
CA ALA A 178 -2.17 -47.92 -54.45
C ALA A 178 -3.45 -48.49 -55.11
N THR A 179 -3.60 -49.81 -55.22
CA THR A 179 -4.63 -50.44 -56.08
C THR A 179 -5.58 -51.42 -55.38
N GLU A 180 -5.19 -52.04 -54.26
CA GLU A 180 -5.96 -53.10 -53.58
C GLU A 180 -6.43 -52.68 -52.17
N THR A 181 -7.58 -53.19 -51.72
CA THR A 181 -8.25 -52.82 -50.45
C THR A 181 -7.91 -53.73 -49.27
N GLU A 182 -7.47 -54.98 -49.51
CA GLU A 182 -7.25 -55.98 -48.45
C GLU A 182 -6.10 -55.64 -47.49
N ASP A 183 -5.06 -54.93 -47.96
CA ASP A 183 -3.89 -54.56 -47.15
C ASP A 183 -3.96 -53.15 -46.53
N MET A 184 -5.14 -52.51 -46.54
CA MET A 184 -5.34 -51.14 -46.06
C MET A 184 -5.07 -50.98 -44.54
N GLY A 185 -5.30 -52.04 -43.75
CA GLY A 185 -5.14 -52.00 -42.29
C GLY A 185 -3.70 -51.76 -41.84
N GLU A 186 -2.72 -52.39 -42.49
CA GLU A 186 -1.30 -52.29 -42.14
C GLU A 186 -0.74 -50.89 -42.44
N TRP A 187 -1.10 -50.33 -43.59
CA TRP A 187 -0.71 -48.97 -43.99
C TRP A 187 -1.30 -47.90 -43.06
N LEU A 188 -2.59 -48.02 -42.70
CA LEU A 188 -3.23 -47.08 -41.78
C LEU A 188 -2.65 -47.17 -40.36
N ALA A 189 -2.34 -48.37 -39.86
CA ALA A 189 -1.69 -48.57 -38.57
C ALA A 189 -0.29 -47.92 -38.55
N PHE A 190 0.45 -48.01 -39.65
CA PHE A 190 1.74 -47.34 -39.82
C PHE A 190 1.60 -45.81 -39.81
N LEU A 191 0.64 -45.24 -40.54
CA LEU A 191 0.37 -43.78 -40.48
C LEU A 191 -0.05 -43.33 -39.08
N ASP A 192 -0.84 -44.14 -38.37
CA ASP A 192 -1.24 -43.88 -36.99
C ASP A 192 -0.03 -43.91 -36.03
N MET A 193 0.94 -44.80 -36.25
CA MET A 193 2.23 -44.79 -35.55
C MET A 193 3.00 -43.49 -35.81
N LEU A 194 3.15 -43.07 -37.08
CA LEU A 194 3.85 -41.82 -37.42
C LEU A 194 3.18 -40.61 -36.78
N ARG A 195 1.84 -40.56 -36.79
CA ARG A 195 1.07 -39.52 -36.10
C ARG A 195 1.34 -39.49 -34.60
N LYS A 196 1.31 -40.65 -33.94
CA LYS A 196 1.48 -40.76 -32.48
C LYS A 196 2.89 -40.40 -32.04
N TYR A 197 3.89 -40.87 -32.78
CA TYR A 197 5.27 -40.88 -32.33
C TYR A 197 6.19 -39.93 -33.09
N ARG A 198 5.76 -39.31 -34.20
CA ARG A 198 6.44 -38.21 -34.91
C ARG A 198 5.49 -37.02 -35.08
N SER A 199 4.74 -36.70 -34.02
CA SER A 199 3.57 -35.82 -34.09
C SER A 199 3.78 -34.47 -34.79
N ASN A 200 4.93 -33.78 -34.65
CA ASN A 200 5.08 -32.42 -35.19
C ASN A 200 5.00 -32.34 -36.73
N LYS A 201 5.77 -33.19 -37.44
CA LYS A 201 5.77 -33.34 -38.91
C LYS A 201 5.94 -34.84 -39.28
N PRO A 202 4.88 -35.67 -39.20
CA PRO A 202 4.93 -37.08 -39.57
C PRO A 202 5.53 -37.35 -40.96
N LEU A 203 5.11 -36.58 -41.97
CA LEU A 203 5.70 -36.54 -43.32
C LEU A 203 5.96 -35.09 -43.75
N ASN A 204 6.94 -34.90 -44.62
CA ASN A 204 7.38 -33.62 -45.17
C ASN A 204 6.93 -33.40 -46.62
N GLY A 205 6.57 -34.47 -47.34
CA GLY A 205 6.01 -34.40 -48.69
C GLY A 205 5.64 -35.79 -49.20
N LEU A 206 4.94 -35.83 -50.33
CA LEU A 206 4.51 -37.07 -50.96
C LEU A 206 4.95 -37.08 -52.43
N ILE A 207 5.50 -38.19 -52.88
CA ILE A 207 5.88 -38.40 -54.27
C ILE A 207 4.91 -39.41 -54.88
N ILE A 208 4.31 -39.05 -56.00
CA ILE A 208 3.44 -39.92 -56.77
C ILE A 208 4.20 -40.38 -58.00
N ALA A 209 4.41 -41.69 -58.17
CA ALA A 209 5.09 -42.25 -59.33
C ALA A 209 4.08 -42.91 -60.28
N VAL A 210 4.11 -42.51 -61.55
CA VAL A 210 3.28 -43.10 -62.62
C VAL A 210 4.19 -43.46 -63.80
N SER A 211 3.99 -44.62 -64.43
CA SER A 211 4.76 -45.00 -65.62
C SER A 211 4.21 -44.29 -66.85
N VAL A 212 5.08 -43.87 -67.78
CA VAL A 212 4.61 -43.32 -69.06
C VAL A 212 3.79 -44.34 -69.87
N THR A 213 4.10 -45.63 -69.75
CA THR A 213 3.33 -46.72 -70.39
C THR A 213 1.90 -46.75 -69.89
N ASP A 214 1.70 -46.56 -68.59
CA ASP A 214 0.37 -46.55 -67.98
C ASP A 214 -0.46 -45.36 -68.48
N ILE A 215 0.18 -44.32 -68.99
CA ILE A 215 -0.47 -43.14 -69.58
C ILE A 215 -0.75 -43.34 -71.08
N LEU A 216 0.16 -44.00 -71.79
CA LEU A 216 0.04 -44.28 -73.23
C LEU A 216 -0.99 -45.37 -73.54
N ASP A 217 -1.06 -46.41 -72.71
CA ASP A 217 -1.91 -47.59 -72.93
C ASP A 217 -3.35 -47.39 -72.39
N SER A 218 -3.60 -46.33 -71.62
CA SER A 218 -4.89 -46.07 -70.96
C SER A 218 -5.84 -45.22 -71.80
N ASN A 219 -7.14 -45.52 -71.73
CA ASN A 219 -8.21 -44.63 -72.23
C ASN A 219 -8.66 -43.62 -71.15
N GLU A 220 -9.59 -42.73 -71.51
CA GLU A 220 -10.14 -41.68 -70.63
C GLU A 220 -10.70 -42.25 -69.30
N ALA A 221 -11.48 -43.34 -69.36
CA ALA A 221 -12.06 -43.97 -68.17
C ALA A 221 -11.00 -44.61 -67.25
N ASP A 222 -9.94 -45.19 -67.83
CA ASP A 222 -8.83 -45.77 -67.09
C ASP A 222 -8.02 -44.68 -66.36
N LEU A 223 -7.78 -43.53 -67.01
CA LEU A 223 -7.11 -42.36 -66.42
C LEU A 223 -7.93 -41.74 -65.30
N GLU A 224 -9.25 -41.60 -65.48
CA GLU A 224 -10.16 -41.11 -64.44
C GLU A 224 -10.14 -42.03 -63.21
N SER A 225 -10.21 -43.35 -63.42
CA SER A 225 -10.15 -44.37 -62.37
C SER A 225 -8.80 -44.32 -61.62
N MET A 226 -7.70 -44.20 -62.36
CA MET A 226 -6.36 -44.06 -61.78
C MET A 226 -6.22 -42.77 -60.96
N GLY A 227 -6.70 -41.65 -61.48
CA GLY A 227 -6.69 -40.36 -60.81
C GLY A 227 -7.48 -40.38 -59.51
N LYS A 228 -8.69 -40.94 -59.51
CA LYS A 228 -9.52 -41.12 -58.31
C LYS A 228 -8.84 -41.99 -57.24
N LYS A 229 -8.22 -43.11 -57.63
CA LYS A 229 -7.48 -43.99 -56.72
C LYS A 229 -6.29 -43.26 -56.08
N LEU A 230 -5.49 -42.56 -56.89
CA LEU A 230 -4.36 -41.78 -56.39
C LEU A 230 -4.83 -40.64 -55.46
N ARG A 231 -5.88 -39.90 -55.83
CA ARG A 231 -6.50 -38.86 -54.98
C ARG A 231 -6.91 -39.41 -53.63
N ALA A 232 -7.62 -40.54 -53.61
CA ALA A 232 -8.07 -41.20 -52.38
C ALA A 232 -6.89 -41.54 -51.46
N ARG A 233 -5.77 -42.06 -52.01
CA ARG A 233 -4.57 -42.36 -51.22
C ARG A 233 -3.91 -41.10 -50.65
N ILE A 234 -3.87 -40.01 -51.41
CA ILE A 234 -3.38 -38.72 -50.91
C ILE A 234 -4.26 -38.23 -49.75
N ASP A 235 -5.58 -38.31 -49.90
CA ASP A 235 -6.54 -37.90 -48.88
C ASP A 235 -6.47 -38.77 -47.61
N GLU A 236 -6.26 -40.08 -47.75
CA GLU A 236 -6.02 -40.99 -46.62
C GLU A 236 -4.80 -40.55 -45.80
N VAL A 237 -3.67 -40.28 -46.47
CA VAL A 237 -2.43 -39.82 -45.84
C VAL A 237 -2.65 -38.48 -45.15
N MET A 238 -3.23 -37.51 -45.85
CA MET A 238 -3.48 -36.16 -45.31
C MET A 238 -4.46 -36.16 -44.15
N THR A 239 -5.54 -36.95 -44.23
CA THR A 239 -6.59 -37.04 -43.20
C THR A 239 -6.05 -37.73 -41.95
N LYS A 240 -5.37 -38.87 -42.11
CA LYS A 240 -4.78 -39.60 -40.97
C LYS A 240 -3.73 -38.76 -40.28
N LEU A 241 -2.81 -38.15 -41.02
CA LEU A 241 -1.74 -37.34 -40.44
C LEU A 241 -2.19 -35.92 -40.01
N ARG A 242 -3.39 -35.48 -40.44
CA ARG A 242 -3.96 -34.14 -40.23
C ARG A 242 -3.04 -33.03 -40.73
N MET A 243 -2.51 -33.20 -41.93
CA MET A 243 -1.55 -32.29 -42.57
C MET A 243 -1.87 -32.06 -44.03
N THR A 244 -1.49 -30.89 -44.53
CA THR A 244 -1.42 -30.62 -45.98
C THR A 244 0.02 -30.83 -46.42
N LEU A 245 0.22 -31.70 -47.41
CA LEU A 245 1.54 -32.08 -47.90
C LEU A 245 1.77 -31.51 -49.31
N PRO A 246 3.01 -31.08 -49.63
CA PRO A 246 3.41 -30.88 -51.01
C PRO A 246 3.49 -32.24 -51.73
N VAL A 247 2.88 -32.33 -52.91
CA VAL A 247 2.85 -33.55 -53.72
C VAL A 247 3.60 -33.33 -55.03
N TYR A 248 4.53 -34.23 -55.32
CA TYR A 248 5.39 -34.21 -56.51
C TYR A 248 5.00 -35.38 -57.43
N LEU A 249 4.69 -35.09 -58.69
CA LEU A 249 4.42 -36.15 -59.67
C LEU A 249 5.73 -36.55 -60.38
N LEU A 250 6.13 -37.80 -60.27
CA LEU A 250 7.22 -38.40 -61.02
C LEU A 250 6.64 -39.29 -62.13
N ILE A 251 6.81 -38.87 -63.38
CA ILE A 251 6.52 -39.67 -64.56
C ILE A 251 7.79 -40.49 -64.83
N THR A 252 7.66 -41.80 -64.75
CA THR A 252 8.78 -42.75 -64.81
C THR A 252 8.78 -43.50 -66.13
N LYS A 253 9.90 -44.18 -66.43
CA LYS A 253 10.10 -44.95 -67.65
C LYS A 253 9.97 -44.13 -68.94
N CYS A 254 10.29 -42.84 -68.89
CA CYS A 254 10.22 -41.96 -70.07
C CYS A 254 11.15 -42.38 -71.22
N ASP A 255 12.12 -43.28 -70.95
CA ASP A 255 12.94 -43.94 -71.96
C ASP A 255 12.14 -44.82 -72.93
N LEU A 256 10.92 -45.21 -72.57
CA LEU A 256 10.00 -45.96 -73.42
C LEU A 256 9.24 -45.06 -74.42
N ILE A 257 9.34 -43.73 -74.30
CA ILE A 257 8.84 -42.82 -75.33
C ILE A 257 9.76 -42.95 -76.54
N ALA A 258 9.16 -43.13 -77.73
CA ALA A 258 9.92 -43.29 -78.96
C ALA A 258 10.87 -42.09 -79.16
N GLY A 259 12.17 -42.40 -79.25
CA GLY A 259 13.26 -41.46 -79.46
C GLY A 259 13.82 -40.73 -78.25
N PHE A 260 13.39 -41.05 -77.03
CA PHE A 260 13.95 -40.45 -75.82
C PHE A 260 15.47 -40.70 -75.67
N VAL A 261 15.90 -41.94 -75.88
CA VAL A 261 17.30 -42.35 -75.66
C VAL A 261 18.23 -41.70 -76.68
N GLU A 262 17.82 -41.68 -77.94
CA GLU A 262 18.54 -41.01 -79.04
C GLU A 262 18.58 -39.50 -78.81
N PHE A 263 17.47 -38.90 -78.36
CA PHE A 263 17.36 -37.47 -78.11
C PHE A 263 18.31 -37.01 -77.00
N PHE A 264 18.29 -37.67 -75.84
CA PHE A 264 19.11 -37.31 -74.66
C PHE A 264 20.44 -38.05 -74.54
N GLY A 265 20.78 -38.94 -75.47
CA GLY A 265 21.97 -39.80 -75.41
C GLY A 265 23.30 -39.03 -75.32
N SER A 266 23.35 -37.80 -75.83
CA SER A 266 24.53 -36.92 -75.80
C SER A 266 24.78 -36.20 -74.47
N LEU A 267 23.81 -36.21 -73.55
CA LEU A 267 23.93 -35.48 -72.28
C LEU A 267 25.03 -36.07 -71.40
N ARG A 268 25.82 -35.21 -70.76
CA ARG A 268 26.82 -35.56 -69.74
C ARG A 268 26.14 -36.01 -68.44
N LYS A 269 26.88 -36.66 -67.54
CA LYS A 269 26.34 -37.15 -66.25
C LYS A 269 25.70 -36.02 -65.42
N SER A 270 26.30 -34.84 -65.38
CA SER A 270 25.74 -33.67 -64.67
C SER A 270 24.46 -33.14 -65.31
N GLU A 271 24.35 -33.18 -66.63
CA GLU A 271 23.16 -32.73 -67.37
C GLU A 271 22.03 -33.75 -67.29
N ARG A 272 22.35 -35.05 -67.21
CA ARG A 272 21.37 -36.10 -66.90
C ARG A 272 20.89 -36.05 -65.45
N ALA A 273 21.62 -35.42 -64.54
CA ALA A 273 21.21 -35.32 -63.14
C ALA A 273 20.10 -34.27 -62.93
N GLN A 274 20.02 -33.25 -63.81
CA GLN A 274 19.12 -32.10 -63.66
C GLN A 274 17.63 -32.50 -63.67
N PRO A 275 16.73 -31.74 -63.04
CA PRO A 275 15.29 -32.02 -63.15
C PRO A 275 14.79 -31.65 -64.56
N TRP A 276 14.00 -32.53 -65.18
CA TRP A 276 13.28 -32.23 -66.42
C TRP A 276 11.78 -32.26 -66.14
N GLY A 277 11.12 -31.10 -66.19
CA GLY A 277 9.78 -30.90 -65.66
C GLY A 277 9.54 -29.46 -65.22
N ALA A 278 8.51 -29.26 -64.38
CA ALA A 278 8.16 -27.95 -63.84
C ALA A 278 7.94 -27.99 -62.32
N THR A 279 8.41 -26.94 -61.64
CA THR A 279 8.42 -26.80 -60.18
C THR A 279 7.63 -25.55 -59.79
N LEU A 280 6.38 -25.70 -59.38
CA LEU A 280 5.43 -24.58 -59.18
C LEU A 280 5.68 -23.80 -57.88
N THR A 281 5.58 -22.48 -57.93
CA THR A 281 5.80 -21.65 -56.73
C THR A 281 4.68 -21.84 -55.69
N LEU A 282 4.97 -21.55 -54.42
CA LEU A 282 3.96 -21.70 -53.35
C LEU A 282 2.92 -20.57 -53.33
N LYS A 283 3.18 -19.45 -54.01
CA LYS A 283 2.32 -18.25 -54.05
C LYS A 283 1.40 -18.20 -55.26
N GLU A 284 1.63 -19.05 -56.25
CA GLU A 284 0.82 -19.16 -57.45
C GLU A 284 -0.59 -19.67 -57.09
N ASP A 285 -1.61 -19.16 -57.79
CA ASP A 285 -2.97 -19.69 -57.66
C ASP A 285 -3.02 -21.10 -58.27
N LYS A 286 -3.52 -22.07 -57.50
CA LYS A 286 -3.57 -23.49 -57.87
C LYS A 286 -5.01 -24.01 -57.91
N SER A 287 -5.94 -23.11 -58.20
CA SER A 287 -7.37 -23.39 -58.37
C SER A 287 -7.65 -24.36 -59.52
N ASP A 288 -6.84 -24.30 -60.59
CA ASP A 288 -6.90 -25.21 -61.74
C ASP A 288 -5.53 -25.86 -62.04
N PRO A 289 -5.23 -27.03 -61.44
CA PRO A 289 -3.97 -27.75 -61.64
C PRO A 289 -3.76 -28.25 -63.08
N GLY A 290 -4.84 -28.55 -63.81
CA GLY A 290 -4.80 -29.05 -65.18
C GLY A 290 -4.29 -27.98 -66.13
N ALA A 291 -4.89 -26.79 -66.09
CA ALA A 291 -4.46 -25.66 -66.91
C ALA A 291 -3.01 -25.23 -66.63
N ILE A 292 -2.60 -25.24 -65.36
CA ILE A 292 -1.21 -24.94 -64.97
C ILE A 292 -0.27 -26.00 -65.54
N PHE A 293 -0.61 -27.28 -65.43
CA PHE A 293 0.19 -28.35 -66.04
C PHE A 293 0.30 -28.18 -67.55
N GLY A 294 -0.82 -27.97 -68.26
CA GLY A 294 -0.84 -27.83 -69.72
C GLY A 294 0.10 -26.71 -70.17
N ARG A 295 0.04 -25.54 -69.53
CA ARG A 295 0.92 -24.41 -69.82
C ARG A 295 2.40 -24.74 -69.63
N GLU A 296 2.77 -25.33 -68.50
CA GLU A 296 4.18 -25.67 -68.22
C GLU A 296 4.68 -26.82 -69.10
N PHE A 297 3.81 -27.76 -69.47
CA PHE A 297 4.13 -28.87 -70.36
C PHE A 297 4.33 -28.40 -71.81
N ASP A 298 3.51 -27.47 -72.29
CA ASP A 298 3.65 -26.85 -73.61
C ASP A 298 5.00 -26.13 -73.74
N LEU A 299 5.47 -25.48 -72.67
CA LEU A 299 6.82 -24.90 -72.62
C LEU A 299 7.90 -25.99 -72.74
N LEU A 300 7.77 -27.13 -72.06
CA LEU A 300 8.72 -28.24 -72.17
C LEU A 300 8.78 -28.82 -73.59
N VAL A 301 7.61 -28.99 -74.23
CA VAL A 301 7.51 -29.45 -75.62
C VAL A 301 8.15 -28.44 -76.58
N GLN A 302 7.89 -27.14 -76.41
CA GLN A 302 8.51 -26.09 -77.20
C GLN A 302 10.04 -26.09 -77.06
N GLN A 303 10.56 -26.27 -75.84
CA GLN A 303 12.01 -26.39 -75.60
C GLN A 303 12.58 -27.67 -76.23
N ALA A 304 11.86 -28.80 -76.14
CA ALA A 304 12.26 -30.04 -76.79
C ALA A 304 12.35 -29.87 -78.32
N HIS A 305 11.39 -29.19 -78.97
CA HIS A 305 11.47 -28.84 -80.39
C HIS A 305 12.70 -27.99 -80.71
N GLY A 306 13.00 -26.96 -79.90
CA GLY A 306 14.18 -26.12 -80.09
C GLY A 306 15.51 -26.89 -79.98
N VAL A 307 15.59 -27.84 -79.05
CA VAL A 307 16.74 -28.75 -78.90
C VAL A 307 16.81 -29.75 -80.06
N ALA A 308 15.67 -30.25 -80.53
CA ALA A 308 15.59 -31.17 -81.67
C ALA A 308 16.24 -30.56 -82.91
N ILE A 309 15.91 -29.31 -83.26
CA ILE A 309 16.48 -28.60 -84.42
C ILE A 309 18.01 -28.55 -84.33
N LYS A 310 18.56 -28.26 -83.15
CA LYS A 310 20.01 -28.23 -82.93
C LYS A 310 20.64 -29.61 -83.05
N ARG A 311 20.00 -30.64 -82.49
CA ARG A 311 20.47 -32.04 -82.55
C ARG A 311 20.42 -32.61 -83.97
N LEU A 312 19.38 -32.27 -84.74
CA LEU A 312 19.22 -32.68 -86.15
C LEU A 312 20.33 -32.16 -87.07
N ALA A 313 20.90 -30.99 -86.76
CA ALA A 313 22.01 -30.42 -87.51
C ALA A 313 23.35 -31.10 -87.17
N GLN A 314 23.48 -31.71 -85.99
CA GLN A 314 24.71 -32.33 -85.49
C GLN A 314 24.76 -33.84 -85.73
N GLU A 315 23.61 -34.50 -85.76
CA GLU A 315 23.50 -35.95 -85.90
C GLU A 315 23.71 -36.38 -87.36
N ARG A 316 24.60 -37.35 -87.60
CA ARG A 316 24.93 -37.83 -88.95
C ARG A 316 24.13 -39.08 -89.33
N ASN A 317 23.71 -39.87 -88.35
CA ASN A 317 22.93 -41.08 -88.61
C ASN A 317 21.49 -40.72 -88.98
N ARG A 318 21.05 -41.11 -90.19
CA ARG A 318 19.71 -40.82 -90.71
C ARG A 318 18.59 -41.38 -89.83
N VAL A 319 18.74 -42.60 -89.32
CA VAL A 319 17.74 -43.24 -88.44
C VAL A 319 17.65 -42.48 -87.13
N ALA A 320 18.79 -42.13 -86.53
CA ALA A 320 18.81 -41.34 -85.31
C ALA A 320 18.22 -39.93 -85.52
N ARG A 321 18.44 -39.29 -86.68
CA ARG A 321 17.81 -38.00 -87.02
C ARG A 321 16.29 -38.12 -87.08
N GLU A 322 15.75 -39.14 -87.73
CA GLU A 322 14.31 -39.39 -87.79
C GLU A 322 13.70 -39.56 -86.39
N THR A 323 14.33 -40.39 -85.57
CA THR A 323 13.94 -40.63 -84.18
C THR A 323 14.05 -39.37 -83.29
N ILE A 324 15.09 -38.56 -83.46
CA ILE A 324 15.26 -37.27 -82.75
C ILE A 324 14.18 -36.26 -83.15
N PHE A 325 13.78 -36.23 -84.43
CA PHE A 325 12.70 -35.37 -84.91
C PHE A 325 11.33 -35.83 -84.38
N GLN A 326 11.11 -37.15 -84.27
CA GLN A 326 9.86 -37.73 -83.80
C GLN A 326 9.63 -37.50 -82.30
N PHE A 327 10.69 -37.53 -81.48
CA PHE A 327 10.56 -37.47 -80.02
C PHE A 327 9.71 -36.30 -79.46
N PRO A 328 9.91 -35.02 -79.86
CA PRO A 328 9.05 -33.94 -79.39
C PRO A 328 7.57 -34.11 -79.73
N LEU A 329 7.24 -34.77 -80.85
CA LEU A 329 5.84 -35.05 -81.24
C LEU A 329 5.22 -36.12 -80.33
N GLU A 330 5.97 -37.18 -80.04
CA GLU A 330 5.55 -38.24 -79.11
C GLU A 330 5.38 -37.68 -77.69
N LEU A 331 6.27 -36.78 -77.27
CA LEU A 331 6.15 -36.07 -76.01
C LEU A 331 4.89 -35.20 -75.97
N ALA A 332 4.59 -34.46 -77.05
CA ALA A 332 3.38 -33.65 -77.14
C ALA A 332 2.10 -34.49 -77.04
N GLY A 333 2.12 -35.73 -77.55
CA GLY A 333 1.02 -36.68 -77.46
C GLY A 333 0.61 -37.03 -76.03
N LEU A 334 1.51 -36.91 -75.05
CA LEU A 334 1.23 -37.20 -73.64
C LEU A 334 0.42 -36.10 -72.93
N ARG A 335 0.36 -34.90 -73.52
CA ARG A 335 -0.19 -33.70 -72.88
C ARG A 335 -1.61 -33.91 -72.36
N ARG A 336 -2.53 -34.37 -73.22
CA ARG A 336 -3.96 -34.54 -72.88
C ARG A 336 -4.14 -35.53 -71.72
N ASN A 337 -3.55 -36.71 -71.83
CA ASN A 337 -3.73 -37.78 -70.85
C ASN A 337 -3.16 -37.39 -69.47
N LEU A 338 -2.03 -36.68 -69.44
CA LEU A 338 -1.43 -36.19 -68.20
C LEU A 338 -2.21 -35.03 -67.57
N GLU A 339 -2.72 -34.11 -68.39
CA GLU A 339 -3.57 -33.00 -67.95
C GLU A 339 -4.84 -33.51 -67.28
N GLU A 340 -5.48 -34.52 -67.89
CA GLU A 340 -6.67 -35.16 -67.35
C GLU A 340 -6.38 -35.88 -66.03
N LEU A 341 -5.33 -36.70 -65.98
CA LEU A 341 -4.91 -37.39 -64.76
C LEU A 341 -4.64 -36.39 -63.61
N LEU A 342 -3.91 -35.30 -63.88
CA LEU A 342 -3.58 -34.29 -62.87
C LEU A 342 -4.79 -33.52 -62.37
N SER A 343 -5.73 -33.21 -63.27
CA SER A 343 -7.00 -32.57 -62.91
C SER A 343 -7.78 -33.42 -61.91
N GLN A 344 -7.81 -34.75 -62.09
CA GLN A 344 -8.46 -35.68 -61.17
C GLN A 344 -7.69 -35.84 -59.85
N VAL A 345 -6.36 -35.94 -59.89
CA VAL A 345 -5.51 -36.14 -58.69
C VAL A 345 -5.47 -34.91 -57.77
N PHE A 346 -5.65 -33.70 -58.30
CA PHE A 346 -5.52 -32.45 -57.55
C PHE A 346 -6.82 -31.63 -57.46
N MET A 347 -7.98 -32.25 -57.78
CA MET A 347 -9.28 -31.59 -57.70
C MET A 347 -9.54 -30.94 -56.32
N VAL A 348 -9.95 -29.67 -56.34
CA VAL A 348 -10.24 -28.88 -55.14
C VAL A 348 -11.46 -29.46 -54.43
N ASN A 349 -11.32 -29.75 -53.13
CA ASN A 349 -12.41 -30.25 -52.28
C ASN A 349 -12.73 -29.21 -51.19
N ALA A 350 -14.00 -28.81 -51.05
CA ALA A 350 -14.44 -27.82 -50.06
C ALA A 350 -14.50 -28.37 -48.62
N PHE A 351 -14.65 -29.69 -48.45
CA PHE A 351 -14.86 -30.33 -47.14
C PHE A 351 -13.57 -30.96 -46.57
N GLN A 352 -12.53 -31.13 -47.38
CA GLN A 352 -11.25 -31.74 -46.99
C GLN A 352 -10.07 -30.86 -47.43
N GLY A 353 -8.90 -31.04 -46.82
CA GLY A 353 -7.71 -30.30 -47.24
C GLY A 353 -7.30 -30.70 -48.66
N THR A 354 -7.07 -29.73 -49.55
CA THR A 354 -6.57 -30.00 -50.92
C THR A 354 -5.05 -30.18 -50.89
N PRO A 355 -4.47 -31.24 -51.50
CA PRO A 355 -3.03 -31.43 -51.60
C PRO A 355 -2.39 -30.32 -52.41
N THR A 356 -1.19 -29.91 -52.00
CA THR A 356 -0.49 -28.84 -52.73
C THR A 356 0.26 -29.46 -53.91
N PHE A 357 -0.26 -29.28 -55.14
CA PHE A 357 0.48 -29.63 -56.35
C PHE A 357 1.78 -28.82 -56.42
N ARG A 358 2.92 -29.50 -56.32
CA ARG A 358 4.24 -28.86 -56.21
C ARG A 358 5.03 -28.88 -57.50
N GLY A 359 4.74 -29.83 -58.39
CA GLY A 359 5.36 -29.93 -59.71
C GLY A 359 5.32 -31.35 -60.26
N PHE A 360 5.74 -31.49 -61.51
CA PHE A 360 5.85 -32.77 -62.21
C PHE A 360 7.23 -32.92 -62.85
N TYR A 361 7.73 -34.14 -62.95
CA TYR A 361 9.09 -34.45 -63.43
C TYR A 361 9.08 -35.73 -64.29
N LEU A 362 9.67 -35.65 -65.47
CA LEU A 362 9.86 -36.78 -66.39
C LEU A 362 11.21 -37.43 -66.13
N THR A 363 11.22 -38.73 -65.86
CA THR A 363 12.38 -39.44 -65.32
C THR A 363 12.54 -40.85 -65.90
N SER A 364 13.77 -41.35 -65.91
CA SER A 364 14.07 -42.75 -66.24
C SER A 364 15.16 -43.31 -65.30
N GLY A 365 14.86 -44.45 -64.67
CA GLY A 365 15.75 -45.10 -63.70
C GLY A 365 16.68 -46.16 -64.31
N THR A 366 16.24 -46.85 -65.36
CA THR A 366 16.98 -47.93 -66.04
C THR A 366 16.58 -47.98 -67.49
N GLN A 367 17.52 -48.25 -68.39
CA GLN A 367 17.19 -48.65 -69.76
C GLN A 367 16.85 -50.15 -69.73
N GLU A 368 15.58 -50.49 -69.62
CA GLU A 368 15.14 -51.84 -69.97
C GLU A 368 15.20 -51.94 -71.49
N GLY A 369 16.13 -52.74 -72.03
CA GLY A 369 16.28 -52.93 -73.47
C GLY A 369 14.94 -53.27 -74.15
N LEU A 370 14.63 -52.53 -75.21
CA LEU A 370 13.55 -52.68 -76.20
C LEU A 370 12.49 -53.79 -75.91
N PRO A 371 11.25 -53.43 -75.53
CA PRO A 371 10.12 -54.37 -75.35
C PRO A 371 9.77 -55.18 -76.61
N LEU A 372 10.09 -54.64 -77.79
CA LEU A 372 9.79 -55.25 -79.09
C LEU A 372 10.39 -56.66 -79.22
N ASN A 373 11.55 -56.91 -78.59
CA ASN A 373 12.27 -58.17 -78.73
C ASN A 373 11.59 -59.33 -78.00
N ARG A 374 10.84 -59.09 -76.91
CA ARG A 374 10.06 -60.15 -76.23
C ARG A 374 8.80 -60.52 -77.00
N VAL A 375 8.17 -59.55 -77.66
CA VAL A 375 7.01 -59.80 -78.54
C VAL A 375 7.47 -60.51 -79.81
N LEU A 376 8.56 -60.07 -80.45
CA LEU A 376 9.18 -60.74 -81.60
C LEU A 376 9.70 -62.14 -81.26
N GLN A 377 10.23 -62.37 -80.06
CA GLN A 377 10.67 -63.69 -79.61
C GLN A 377 9.48 -64.62 -79.30
N ARG A 378 8.38 -64.10 -78.74
CA ARG A 378 7.13 -64.86 -78.53
C ARG A 378 6.39 -65.13 -79.85
N MET A 379 6.34 -64.17 -80.76
CA MET A 379 5.77 -64.33 -82.11
C MET A 379 6.64 -65.25 -82.97
N GLY A 380 7.97 -65.15 -82.85
CA GLY A 380 8.92 -66.05 -83.53
C GLY A 380 8.83 -67.49 -83.04
N GLN A 381 8.62 -67.71 -81.73
CA GLN A 381 8.33 -69.04 -81.17
C GLN A 381 6.95 -69.57 -81.57
N ALA A 382 5.94 -68.70 -81.70
CA ALA A 382 4.59 -69.08 -82.14
C ALA A 382 4.50 -69.34 -83.67
N MET A 383 5.36 -68.71 -84.48
CA MET A 383 5.41 -68.86 -85.94
C MET A 383 6.57 -69.73 -86.46
N GLY A 384 7.36 -70.36 -85.57
CA GLY A 384 8.42 -71.30 -85.95
C GLY A 384 9.64 -70.69 -86.66
N ILE A 385 9.85 -69.37 -86.57
CA ILE A 385 10.96 -68.68 -87.22
C ILE A 385 12.16 -68.63 -86.26
N GLN A 386 13.27 -69.28 -86.63
CA GLN A 386 14.53 -69.15 -85.89
C GLN A 386 15.09 -67.73 -86.06
N PRO A 387 15.35 -66.98 -84.97
CA PRO A 387 15.94 -65.66 -85.09
C PRO A 387 17.39 -65.80 -85.59
N GLN A 388 17.68 -65.20 -86.75
CA GLN A 388 19.07 -64.99 -87.17
C GLN A 388 19.81 -64.16 -86.12
N GLN A 389 21.04 -64.55 -85.86
CA GLN A 389 21.97 -63.90 -84.95
C GLN A 389 22.24 -62.46 -85.41
N PHE A 390 21.47 -61.50 -84.87
CA PHE A 390 21.86 -60.10 -84.91
C PHE A 390 22.96 -59.84 -83.87
N ALA A 391 23.95 -59.08 -84.32
CA ALA A 391 25.27 -58.89 -83.72
C ALA A 391 25.28 -58.57 -82.21
N THR A 392 26.38 -58.99 -81.58
CA THR A 392 26.90 -58.56 -80.27
C THR A 392 26.48 -57.14 -79.89
N GLN A 393 25.49 -57.03 -79.00
CA GLN A 393 25.19 -55.78 -78.31
C GLN A 393 26.10 -55.66 -77.09
N GLN A 394 26.95 -54.62 -77.12
CA GLN A 394 27.72 -54.15 -75.98
C GLN A 394 26.81 -54.00 -74.75
N GLN A 395 27.29 -54.42 -73.57
CA GLN A 395 26.69 -54.05 -72.30
C GLN A 395 26.63 -52.51 -72.21
N VAL A 396 25.48 -51.93 -72.54
CA VAL A 396 25.22 -50.51 -72.31
C VAL A 396 25.03 -50.33 -70.81
N GLU A 397 25.91 -49.56 -70.16
CA GLU A 397 25.71 -49.13 -68.77
C GLU A 397 24.30 -48.54 -68.62
N SER A 398 23.54 -49.01 -67.62
CA SER A 398 22.22 -48.46 -67.29
C SER A 398 22.36 -47.01 -66.83
N LYS A 399 22.15 -46.04 -67.74
CA LYS A 399 22.15 -44.60 -67.43
C LYS A 399 20.80 -44.19 -66.86
N SER A 400 20.79 -43.50 -65.72
CA SER A 400 19.60 -42.80 -65.22
C SER A 400 19.52 -41.38 -65.80
N TYR A 401 18.29 -40.93 -66.03
CA TYR A 401 17.96 -39.61 -66.59
C TYR A 401 17.00 -38.86 -65.67
N PHE A 402 17.36 -37.62 -65.40
CA PHE A 402 16.60 -36.55 -64.75
C PHE A 402 16.07 -36.83 -63.34
N LEU A 403 16.81 -37.63 -62.55
CA LEU A 403 16.30 -38.16 -61.29
C LEU A 403 17.00 -37.59 -60.04
N HIS A 404 18.33 -37.45 -60.07
CA HIS A 404 19.13 -37.06 -58.90
C HIS A 404 18.75 -35.68 -58.33
N ASP A 405 18.69 -34.65 -59.18
CA ASP A 405 18.46 -33.29 -58.74
C ASP A 405 16.98 -33.03 -58.39
N VAL A 406 16.04 -33.85 -58.88
CA VAL A 406 14.65 -33.79 -58.43
C VAL A 406 14.58 -34.04 -56.92
N PHE A 407 15.29 -35.04 -56.41
CA PHE A 407 15.34 -35.30 -54.97
C PHE A 407 16.15 -34.23 -54.22
N THR A 408 17.38 -33.97 -54.65
CA THR A 408 18.34 -33.17 -53.87
C THR A 408 18.12 -31.65 -53.97
N LYS A 409 17.63 -31.14 -55.11
CA LYS A 409 17.42 -29.70 -55.33
C LYS A 409 15.97 -29.25 -55.24
N VAL A 410 15.01 -30.17 -55.30
CA VAL A 410 13.57 -29.82 -55.25
C VAL A 410 12.87 -30.45 -54.04
N VAL A 411 12.81 -31.77 -53.96
CA VAL A 411 12.00 -32.46 -52.94
C VAL A 411 12.55 -32.24 -51.54
N PHE A 412 13.85 -32.45 -51.29
CA PHE A 412 14.44 -32.32 -49.94
C PHE A 412 14.51 -30.89 -49.42
N PRO A 413 14.87 -29.86 -50.21
CA PRO A 413 14.84 -28.47 -49.77
C PRO A 413 13.45 -27.99 -49.33
N ASP A 414 12.39 -28.58 -49.89
CA ASP A 414 11.00 -28.31 -49.51
C ASP A 414 10.57 -28.93 -48.15
N ALA A 415 11.50 -29.47 -47.36
CA ALA A 415 11.25 -30.09 -46.05
C ALA A 415 10.36 -29.23 -45.11
N ASP A 416 10.44 -27.90 -45.21
CA ASP A 416 9.67 -26.98 -44.37
C ASP A 416 8.31 -26.55 -44.95
N VAL A 417 8.00 -26.93 -46.19
CA VAL A 417 6.74 -26.59 -46.90
C VAL A 417 5.53 -27.30 -46.29
N ALA A 418 5.71 -28.54 -45.79
CA ALA A 418 4.65 -29.24 -45.08
C ALA A 418 4.21 -28.47 -43.82
N ALA A 419 2.95 -28.04 -43.81
CA ALA A 419 2.34 -27.28 -42.75
C ALA A 419 1.17 -28.04 -42.11
N ARG A 420 1.06 -27.95 -40.79
CA ARG A 420 -0.19 -28.29 -40.08
C ARG A 420 -1.24 -27.24 -40.47
N SER A 421 -2.46 -27.70 -40.74
CA SER A 421 -3.56 -26.87 -41.27
C SER A 421 -3.80 -25.58 -40.44
N ILE A 422 -4.33 -24.55 -41.14
CA ILE A 422 -4.73 -23.16 -40.79
C ILE A 422 -4.89 -22.79 -39.29
N SER A 423 -5.28 -23.73 -38.43
CA SER A 423 -5.39 -23.61 -36.97
C SER A 423 -4.12 -23.11 -36.24
N GLU A 424 -2.91 -23.48 -36.67
CA GLU A 424 -1.67 -23.11 -35.95
C GLU A 424 -1.25 -21.66 -36.18
N GLN A 425 -1.55 -21.10 -37.37
CA GLN A 425 -1.31 -19.68 -37.66
C GLN A 425 -2.22 -18.77 -36.82
N ARG A 426 -3.50 -19.13 -36.63
CA ARG A 426 -4.44 -18.42 -35.75
C ARG A 426 -3.94 -18.38 -34.31
N ARG A 427 -3.42 -19.51 -33.79
CA ARG A 427 -2.84 -19.59 -32.44
C ARG A 427 -1.66 -18.63 -32.25
N LYS A 428 -0.75 -18.54 -33.24
CA LYS A 428 0.42 -17.63 -33.18
C LYS A 428 0.01 -16.15 -33.20
N ARG A 429 -1.02 -15.79 -33.99
CA ARG A 429 -1.57 -14.43 -34.02
C ARG A 429 -2.23 -14.07 -32.68
N LEU A 430 -3.04 -14.98 -32.13
CA LEU A 430 -3.69 -14.77 -30.83
C LEU A 430 -2.67 -14.54 -29.71
N VAL A 431 -1.63 -15.38 -29.62
CA VAL A 431 -0.56 -15.22 -28.63
C VAL A 431 0.15 -13.87 -28.77
N ARG A 432 0.46 -13.43 -29.99
CA ARG A 432 1.12 -12.12 -30.22
C ARG A 432 0.24 -10.97 -29.74
N VAL A 433 -1.05 -10.98 -30.08
CA VAL A 433 -2.01 -9.95 -29.64
C VAL A 433 -2.14 -9.95 -28.12
N SER A 434 -2.22 -11.13 -27.48
CA SER A 434 -2.27 -11.23 -26.02
C SER A 434 -1.02 -10.64 -25.35
N VAL A 435 0.17 -10.92 -25.87
CA VAL A 435 1.43 -10.38 -25.33
C VAL A 435 1.48 -8.86 -25.46
N SER A 436 1.13 -8.33 -26.63
CA SER A 436 1.08 -6.87 -26.84
C SER A 436 0.04 -6.20 -25.95
N GLY A 437 -1.12 -6.83 -25.73
CA GLY A 437 -2.15 -6.35 -24.82
C GLY A 437 -1.67 -6.30 -23.36
N VAL A 438 -1.02 -7.36 -22.87
CA VAL A 438 -0.44 -7.38 -21.51
C VAL A 438 0.66 -6.32 -21.36
N ALA A 439 1.54 -6.17 -22.36
CA ALA A 439 2.59 -5.15 -22.33
C ALA A 439 2.02 -3.73 -22.26
N LEU A 440 0.96 -3.44 -23.02
CA LEU A 440 0.29 -2.14 -22.99
C LEU A 440 -0.34 -1.85 -21.62
N VAL A 441 -1.02 -2.84 -21.02
CA VAL A 441 -1.61 -2.70 -19.68
C VAL A 441 -0.54 -2.42 -18.62
N VAL A 442 0.58 -3.16 -18.66
CA VAL A 442 1.72 -2.92 -17.75
C VAL A 442 2.28 -1.50 -17.94
N ALA A 443 2.46 -1.05 -19.18
CA ALA A 443 2.95 0.28 -19.48
C ALA A 443 2.02 1.37 -18.90
N ILE A 444 0.70 1.24 -19.08
CA ILE A 444 -0.29 2.18 -18.55
C ILE A 444 -0.28 2.18 -17.01
N LEU A 445 -0.25 1.01 -16.38
CA LEU A 445 -0.23 0.86 -14.92
C LEU A 445 1.03 1.45 -14.27
N LEU A 446 2.14 1.55 -15.00
CA LEU A 446 3.36 2.21 -14.53
C LEU A 446 3.34 3.71 -14.83
N ALA A 447 2.96 4.11 -16.05
CA ALA A 447 3.05 5.49 -16.51
C ALA A 447 2.06 6.42 -15.80
N VAL A 448 0.80 5.99 -15.64
CA VAL A 448 -0.26 6.86 -15.09
C VAL A 448 0.01 7.21 -13.61
N PRO A 449 0.24 6.25 -12.70
CA PRO A 449 0.55 6.58 -11.31
C PRO A 449 1.85 7.38 -11.15
N SER A 450 2.85 7.12 -12.00
CA SER A 450 4.09 7.91 -12.01
C SER A 450 3.83 9.38 -12.36
N ALA A 451 3.05 9.64 -13.42
CA ALA A 451 2.74 10.99 -13.85
C ALA A 451 1.91 11.75 -12.81
N VAL A 452 0.92 11.08 -12.21
CA VAL A 452 0.10 11.62 -11.11
C VAL A 452 0.98 11.96 -9.91
N SER A 453 1.88 11.05 -9.52
CA SER A 453 2.79 11.27 -8.41
C SER A 453 3.78 12.38 -8.64
N PHE A 454 4.34 12.47 -9.85
CA PHE A 454 5.21 13.58 -10.23
C PHE A 454 4.51 14.93 -10.07
N TYR A 455 3.29 15.05 -10.61
CA TYR A 455 2.51 16.29 -10.57
C TYR A 455 2.24 16.76 -9.13
N PHE A 456 1.69 15.89 -8.29
CA PHE A 456 1.35 16.27 -6.91
C PHE A 456 2.57 16.52 -6.02
N ASN A 457 3.70 15.84 -6.28
CA ASN A 457 4.95 16.13 -5.57
C ASN A 457 5.57 17.46 -6.01
N GLN A 458 5.47 17.80 -7.30
CA GLN A 458 5.90 19.09 -7.80
C GLN A 458 5.05 20.23 -7.20
N GLU A 459 3.73 20.07 -7.18
CA GLU A 459 2.81 21.02 -6.55
C GLU A 459 3.10 21.20 -5.05
N LEU A 460 3.30 20.09 -4.33
CA LEU A 460 3.71 20.12 -2.92
C LEU A 460 5.00 20.93 -2.71
N LEU A 461 5.99 20.71 -3.56
CA LEU A 461 7.29 21.40 -3.48
C LEU A 461 7.15 22.90 -3.78
N GLU A 462 6.44 23.26 -4.85
CA GLU A 462 6.25 24.66 -5.27
C GLU A 462 5.42 25.46 -4.26
N ASP A 463 4.33 24.90 -3.76
CA ASP A 463 3.51 25.57 -2.74
C ASP A 463 4.28 25.70 -1.42
N THR A 464 4.98 24.66 -0.96
CA THR A 464 5.81 24.73 0.24
C THR A 464 6.89 25.78 0.10
N LYS A 465 7.54 25.87 -1.07
CA LYS A 465 8.53 26.91 -1.36
C LYS A 465 7.92 28.30 -1.29
N LYS A 466 6.79 28.56 -1.96
CA LYS A 466 6.11 29.87 -1.95
C LYS A 466 5.78 30.32 -0.53
N ARG A 467 5.17 29.43 0.27
CA ARG A 467 4.82 29.71 1.68
C ARG A 467 6.07 29.99 2.52
N THR A 468 7.10 29.17 2.36
CA THR A 468 8.37 29.31 3.10
C THR A 468 9.10 30.61 2.75
N ASP A 469 9.18 30.95 1.46
CA ASP A 469 9.82 32.18 0.96
C ASP A 469 9.08 33.44 1.45
N HIS A 470 7.76 33.36 1.61
CA HIS A 470 6.96 34.44 2.18
C HIS A 470 7.28 34.63 3.66
N THR A 471 7.22 33.56 4.46
CA THR A 471 7.55 33.57 5.89
C THR A 471 9.01 33.96 6.16
N ALA A 472 9.96 33.60 5.28
CA ALA A 472 11.37 33.96 5.43
C ALA A 472 11.63 35.49 5.37
N LYS A 473 10.70 36.26 4.79
CA LYS A 473 10.80 37.72 4.64
C LYS A 473 10.12 38.49 5.79
N ILE A 474 9.52 37.80 6.75
CA ILE A 474 8.91 38.45 7.92
C ILE A 474 10.03 39.10 8.72
N ASP A 475 9.98 40.43 8.82
CA ASP A 475 10.81 41.19 9.74
C ASP A 475 9.98 41.57 10.96
N TRP A 476 10.45 41.17 12.14
CA TRP A 476 9.73 41.46 13.39
C TRP A 476 9.89 42.92 13.84
N GLU A 477 10.76 43.70 13.19
CA GLU A 477 11.09 45.10 13.52
C GLU A 477 10.53 46.13 12.52
N ASP A 478 10.00 45.70 11.36
CA ASP A 478 9.57 46.54 10.23
C ASP A 478 8.30 47.40 10.43
N GLY A 479 7.78 47.50 11.66
CA GLY A 479 6.57 48.26 11.96
C GLY A 479 5.25 47.70 11.41
N LYS A 480 5.25 46.58 10.67
CA LYS A 480 3.99 45.89 10.30
C LYS A 480 3.23 45.45 11.55
N THR A 481 1.91 45.39 11.42
CA THR A 481 1.02 44.96 12.49
C THR A 481 1.30 43.53 12.94
N VAL A 482 1.04 43.26 14.23
CA VAL A 482 1.24 41.94 14.82
C VAL A 482 0.34 40.92 14.13
N ARG A 483 -0.91 41.31 13.83
CA ARG A 483 -1.85 40.46 13.07
C ARG A 483 -1.29 40.05 11.71
N GLY A 484 -0.81 41.01 10.91
CA GLY A 484 -0.28 40.73 9.57
C GLY A 484 0.91 39.76 9.61
N LYS A 485 1.80 39.89 10.60
CA LYS A 485 2.95 38.97 10.77
C LYS A 485 2.52 37.54 11.11
N LEU A 486 1.44 37.37 11.87
CA LEU A 486 0.90 36.05 12.19
C LEU A 486 0.16 35.43 10.99
N GLU A 487 -0.62 36.24 10.27
CA GLU A 487 -1.27 35.82 9.01
C GLU A 487 -0.23 35.38 7.96
N ASP A 488 0.95 36.02 7.92
CA ASP A 488 2.07 35.63 7.05
C ASP A 488 2.77 34.31 7.49
N LEU A 489 2.58 33.91 8.75
CA LEU A 489 3.20 32.72 9.36
C LEU A 489 2.29 31.49 9.33
N ASP A 490 0.96 31.69 9.32
CA ASP A 490 -0.07 30.65 9.30
C ASP A 490 0.09 29.65 8.13
N PRO A 491 0.32 30.07 6.87
CA PRO A 491 0.42 29.14 5.75
C PRO A 491 1.53 28.09 5.91
N VAL A 492 2.67 28.47 6.51
CA VAL A 492 3.77 27.53 6.77
C VAL A 492 3.45 26.60 7.93
N LEU A 493 2.76 27.08 8.98
CA LEU A 493 2.29 26.23 10.06
C LEU A 493 1.34 25.15 9.55
N GLU A 494 0.37 25.50 8.70
CA GLU A 494 -0.54 24.55 8.07
C GLU A 494 0.21 23.51 7.24
N ARG A 495 1.14 23.96 6.39
CA ARG A 495 1.94 23.05 5.56
C ARG A 495 2.80 22.10 6.39
N LEU A 496 3.35 22.57 7.50
CA LEU A 496 4.11 21.74 8.43
C LEU A 496 3.23 20.70 9.15
N LYS A 497 1.99 21.09 9.52
CA LYS A 497 1.00 20.14 10.07
C LYS A 497 0.61 19.06 9.07
N ASP A 498 0.47 19.40 7.78
CA ASP A 498 0.23 18.41 6.73
C ASP A 498 1.39 17.42 6.60
N LEU A 499 2.64 17.92 6.59
CA LEU A 499 3.82 17.06 6.55
C LEU A 499 3.93 16.16 7.81
N ASP A 500 3.59 16.69 8.99
CA ASP A 500 3.52 15.91 10.22
C ASP A 500 2.43 14.85 10.22
N LYS A 501 1.32 15.11 9.51
CA LYS A 501 0.27 14.12 9.28
C LYS A 501 0.77 13.04 8.32
N TYR A 502 1.46 13.41 7.25
CA TYR A 502 2.01 12.45 6.29
C TYR A 502 3.10 11.56 6.89
N ASP A 503 3.90 12.08 7.82
CA ASP A 503 4.87 11.29 8.60
C ASP A 503 4.19 10.25 9.51
N ARG A 504 3.02 10.58 10.07
CA ARG A 504 2.25 9.71 10.99
C ARG A 504 1.36 8.69 10.28
N GLU A 505 0.63 9.12 9.25
CA GLU A 505 -0.42 8.34 8.57
C GLU A 505 0.01 7.84 7.18
N GLY A 506 1.15 8.31 6.68
CA GLY A 506 1.60 8.13 5.30
C GLY A 506 1.06 9.21 4.37
N PRO A 507 1.80 9.58 3.30
CA PRO A 507 1.34 10.58 2.33
C PRO A 507 0.15 10.08 1.50
N PRO A 508 -0.65 10.95 0.87
CA PRO A 508 -1.73 10.53 -0.04
C PRO A 508 -1.22 9.59 -1.14
N SER A 509 -2.01 8.59 -1.55
CA SER A 509 -1.60 7.60 -2.57
C SER A 509 -1.18 8.24 -3.89
N SER A 510 -1.81 9.35 -4.25
CA SER A 510 -1.49 10.15 -5.43
C SER A 510 -0.08 10.74 -5.40
N MET A 511 0.58 10.88 -4.24
CA MET A 511 1.96 11.37 -4.09
C MET A 511 2.97 10.23 -3.90
N ARG A 512 2.53 8.97 -3.92
CA ARG A 512 3.38 7.79 -3.61
C ARG A 512 4.19 7.35 -4.85
N PHE A 513 4.40 6.06 -5.09
CA PHE A 513 5.16 5.58 -6.25
C PHE A 513 6.66 6.00 -6.27
N MET A 514 7.33 5.99 -5.10
CA MET A 514 8.75 6.33 -4.93
C MET A 514 9.16 7.79 -5.24
N MET A 515 8.20 8.69 -5.48
CA MET A 515 8.48 10.11 -5.79
C MET A 515 8.21 11.07 -4.63
N TYR A 516 7.72 10.56 -3.49
CA TYR A 516 7.35 11.40 -2.35
C TYR A 516 8.52 12.27 -1.88
N SER A 517 8.33 13.59 -1.89
CA SER A 517 9.37 14.58 -1.61
C SER A 517 9.20 15.30 -0.26
N GLY A 518 8.12 15.01 0.48
CA GLY A 518 7.82 15.67 1.76
C GLY A 518 8.95 15.55 2.80
N ASP A 519 9.58 14.38 2.89
CA ASP A 519 10.67 14.13 3.84
C ASP A 519 11.89 15.05 3.60
N ARG A 520 12.13 15.41 2.34
CA ARG A 520 13.27 16.26 1.94
C ARG A 520 13.02 17.74 2.23
N ILE A 521 11.78 18.20 2.04
CA ILE A 521 11.40 19.61 2.24
C ILE A 521 11.09 19.95 3.69
N TYR A 522 10.69 18.97 4.50
CA TYR A 522 10.29 19.16 5.89
C TYR A 522 11.35 19.88 6.75
N ARG A 523 12.60 19.42 6.74
CA ARG A 523 13.68 20.02 7.55
C ARG A 523 14.03 21.47 7.14
N PRO A 524 14.20 21.79 5.85
CA PRO A 524 14.31 23.19 5.40
C PRO A 524 13.14 24.08 5.86
N THR A 525 11.90 23.62 5.71
CA THR A 525 10.70 24.39 6.10
C THR A 525 10.64 24.64 7.61
N ILE A 526 10.92 23.61 8.43
CA ILE A 526 11.03 23.78 9.88
C ILE A 526 12.08 24.81 10.26
N ARG A 527 13.24 24.82 9.61
CA ARG A 527 14.31 25.78 9.96
C ARG A 527 13.85 27.23 9.80
N VAL A 528 13.14 27.54 8.72
CA VAL A 528 12.60 28.89 8.48
C VAL A 528 11.52 29.25 9.51
N TYR A 529 10.60 28.32 9.78
CA TYR A 529 9.55 28.52 10.78
C TYR A 529 10.11 28.73 12.20
N VAL A 530 11.03 27.86 12.62
CA VAL A 530 11.70 27.92 13.93
C VAL A 530 12.52 29.20 14.07
N ALA A 531 13.22 29.64 13.01
CA ALA A 531 13.97 30.90 13.04
C ALA A 531 13.03 32.11 13.30
N ASN A 532 11.90 32.16 12.60
CA ASN A 532 10.88 33.18 12.80
C ASN A 532 10.28 33.16 14.21
N MET A 533 9.89 31.98 14.70
CA MET A 533 9.40 31.82 16.07
C MET A 533 10.46 32.21 17.11
N GLN A 534 11.73 31.90 16.86
CA GLN A 534 12.81 32.29 17.76
C GLN A 534 13.00 33.81 17.80
N GLN A 535 12.88 34.51 16.67
CA GLN A 535 13.02 35.95 16.57
C GLN A 535 11.82 36.70 17.17
N GLY A 536 10.60 36.41 16.71
CA GLY A 536 9.39 37.15 17.10
C GLY A 536 8.83 36.78 18.47
N PHE A 537 9.16 35.58 18.98
CA PHE A 537 8.54 35.05 20.19
C PHE A 537 9.54 34.63 21.26
N VAL A 538 10.45 33.69 20.96
CA VAL A 538 11.29 33.06 21.99
C VAL A 538 12.27 34.05 22.59
N LYS A 539 13.02 34.79 21.74
CA LYS A 539 14.05 35.74 22.20
C LYS A 539 13.43 36.89 23.03
N PRO A 540 12.33 37.55 22.61
CA PRO A 540 11.67 38.58 23.43
C PRO A 540 11.21 38.05 24.79
N CYS A 541 10.55 36.89 24.82
CA CYS A 541 10.09 36.29 26.09
C CYS A 541 11.26 35.92 26.99
N LYS A 542 12.33 35.34 26.42
CA LYS A 542 13.56 34.99 27.12
C LYS A 542 14.20 36.23 27.74
N TYR A 543 14.40 37.30 26.97
CA TYR A 543 15.03 38.53 27.45
C TYR A 543 14.23 39.18 28.58
N TYR A 544 12.90 39.23 28.45
CA TYR A 544 12.03 39.73 29.50
C TYR A 544 12.18 38.92 30.80
N LEU A 545 12.13 37.59 30.70
CA LEU A 545 12.28 36.71 31.86
C LEU A 545 13.68 36.83 32.49
N GLU A 546 14.74 36.99 31.70
CA GLU A 546 16.09 37.24 32.20
C GLU A 546 16.19 38.54 32.97
N ARG A 547 15.61 39.63 32.44
CA ARG A 547 15.57 40.93 33.13
C ARG A 547 14.80 40.82 34.45
N ARG A 548 13.66 40.13 34.45
CA ARG A 548 12.87 39.87 35.66
C ARG A 548 13.66 39.04 36.68
N LEU A 549 14.33 37.97 36.25
CA LEU A 549 15.13 37.09 37.11
C LEU A 549 16.39 37.76 37.66
N LYS A 550 16.94 38.78 36.99
CA LYS A 550 18.01 39.62 37.55
C LYS A 550 17.52 40.49 38.72
N GLY A 551 16.24 40.86 38.75
CA GLY A 551 15.68 41.73 39.79
C GLY A 551 15.12 41.00 41.02
N ILE A 552 15.15 39.67 41.07
CA ILE A 552 14.49 38.93 42.17
C ILE A 552 15.24 39.07 43.50
N GLU A 553 14.47 39.12 44.59
CA GLU A 553 14.98 39.30 45.96
C GLU A 553 14.51 38.21 46.94
N GLY A 554 13.63 37.30 46.52
CA GLY A 554 13.04 36.26 47.37
C GLY A 554 11.78 36.73 48.12
N LYS A 555 11.37 37.99 47.97
CA LYS A 555 10.22 38.58 48.68
C LYS A 555 8.88 38.06 48.15
N GLN A 556 8.78 37.81 46.85
CA GLN A 556 7.59 37.29 46.17
C GLN A 556 7.87 35.86 45.69
N TYR A 557 8.08 34.94 46.63
CA TYR A 557 8.61 33.61 46.32
C TYR A 557 7.79 32.85 45.29
N VAL A 558 6.45 32.90 45.34
CA VAL A 558 5.58 32.19 44.39
C VAL A 558 5.78 32.70 42.96
N GLU A 559 5.74 34.02 42.77
CA GLU A 559 5.86 34.66 41.46
C GLU A 559 7.28 34.58 40.89
N GLU A 560 8.29 34.78 41.73
CA GLU A 560 9.69 34.69 41.33
C GLU A 560 10.08 33.26 40.96
N ARG A 561 9.62 32.27 41.74
CA ARG A 561 9.77 30.85 41.40
C ARG A 561 9.02 30.48 40.13
N ALA A 562 7.80 30.99 39.94
CA ALA A 562 7.03 30.75 38.72
C ALA A 562 7.72 31.37 37.49
N ALA A 563 8.35 32.54 37.63
CA ALA A 563 9.16 33.15 36.57
C ALA A 563 10.38 32.28 36.23
N LEU A 564 11.09 31.75 37.25
CA LEU A 564 12.22 30.83 37.03
C LEU A 564 11.76 29.53 36.35
N LYS A 565 10.66 28.94 36.83
CA LYS A 565 10.07 27.73 36.22
C LYS A 565 9.73 27.98 34.76
N THR A 566 9.06 29.10 34.46
CA THR A 566 8.71 29.49 33.09
C THR A 566 9.97 29.59 32.24
N TYR A 567 10.99 30.32 32.70
CA TYR A 567 12.25 30.49 31.99
C TYR A 567 12.97 29.18 31.68
N LEU A 568 13.04 28.26 32.66
CA LEU A 568 13.69 26.96 32.47
C LEU A 568 12.97 26.09 31.44
N MET A 569 11.63 26.21 31.28
CA MET A 569 10.88 25.45 30.27
C MET A 569 11.33 25.72 28.83
N LEU A 570 12.00 26.83 28.53
CA LEU A 570 12.55 27.09 27.18
C LEU A 570 13.74 26.21 26.83
N SER A 571 14.42 25.66 27.84
CA SER A 571 15.72 24.99 27.69
C SER A 571 15.72 23.56 28.21
N ASP A 572 14.98 23.27 29.29
CA ASP A 572 14.88 21.95 29.90
C ASP A 572 13.79 21.12 29.21
N VAL A 573 14.19 20.39 28.16
CA VAL A 573 13.29 19.52 27.38
C VAL A 573 12.70 18.38 28.23
N GLN A 574 13.44 17.88 29.21
CA GLN A 574 12.99 16.76 30.04
C GLN A 574 11.77 17.15 30.88
N ASN A 575 11.84 18.34 31.48
CA ASN A 575 10.80 18.88 32.35
C ASN A 575 9.77 19.78 31.63
N LEU A 576 9.95 20.07 30.34
CA LEU A 576 9.00 20.84 29.52
C LEU A 576 7.60 20.22 29.52
N ASP A 577 6.62 20.93 30.08
CA ASP A 577 5.18 20.64 29.95
C ASP A 577 4.64 21.53 28.82
N VAL A 578 4.29 20.91 27.68
CA VAL A 578 3.91 21.61 26.45
C VAL A 578 2.64 22.43 26.64
N GLU A 579 1.60 21.88 27.27
CA GLU A 579 0.32 22.60 27.44
C GLU A 579 0.46 23.75 28.43
N TRP A 580 1.16 23.51 29.55
CA TRP A 580 1.42 24.55 30.54
C TRP A 580 2.28 25.68 29.96
N ALA A 581 3.38 25.34 29.26
CA ALA A 581 4.26 26.31 28.62
C ALA A 581 3.49 27.08 27.55
N THR A 582 2.67 26.42 26.73
CA THR A 582 1.83 27.08 25.72
C THR A 582 0.99 28.19 26.32
N GLY A 583 0.22 27.90 27.37
CA GLY A 583 -0.63 28.90 28.02
C GLY A 583 0.18 30.08 28.59
N LYS A 584 1.27 29.79 29.31
CA LYS A 584 2.10 30.82 29.95
C LYS A 584 2.85 31.69 28.95
N TYR A 585 3.43 31.09 27.92
CA TYR A 585 4.18 31.82 26.90
C TYR A 585 3.29 32.61 25.96
N THR A 586 2.10 32.11 25.64
CA THR A 586 1.11 32.87 24.86
C THR A 586 0.68 34.13 25.62
N ALA A 587 0.35 33.99 26.92
CA ALA A 587 -0.02 35.14 27.74
C ALA A 587 1.14 36.13 27.93
N LEU A 588 2.35 35.63 28.16
CA LEU A 588 3.55 36.46 28.29
C LEU A 588 3.82 37.24 27.01
N TRP A 589 3.79 36.58 25.85
CA TRP A 589 4.04 37.22 24.58
C TRP A 589 3.00 38.29 24.25
N ALA A 590 1.71 38.00 24.49
CA ALA A 590 0.64 38.98 24.28
C ALA A 590 0.79 40.22 25.18
N GLU A 591 1.26 40.05 26.42
CA GLU A 591 1.54 41.18 27.31
C GLU A 591 2.73 42.01 26.80
N LEU A 592 3.77 41.37 26.26
CA LEU A 592 4.91 42.07 25.65
C LEU A 592 4.53 42.87 24.41
N GLN A 593 3.56 42.39 23.64
CA GLN A 593 3.08 43.05 22.42
C GLN A 593 1.92 44.01 22.66
N LYS A 594 1.44 44.16 23.90
CA LYS A 594 0.26 44.97 24.23
C LYS A 594 0.37 46.42 23.76
N SER A 595 1.56 47.02 23.84
CA SER A 595 1.80 48.43 23.45
C SER A 595 2.00 48.63 21.95
N THR A 596 2.29 47.56 21.21
CA THR A 596 2.66 47.57 19.79
C THR A 596 1.62 46.90 18.89
N SER A 597 0.62 46.25 19.47
CA SER A 597 -0.41 45.50 18.78
C SER A 597 -1.55 46.39 18.28
N ASP A 598 -2.05 46.06 17.09
CA ASP A 598 -3.26 46.59 16.46
C ASP A 598 -4.55 45.91 16.93
N VAL A 599 -4.43 44.77 17.63
CA VAL A 599 -5.55 43.96 18.13
C VAL A 599 -5.52 43.80 19.65
N GLY A 600 -6.69 43.48 20.23
CA GLY A 600 -6.82 43.23 21.67
C GLY A 600 -6.04 41.99 22.15
N ILE A 601 -5.69 41.97 23.43
CA ILE A 601 -4.88 40.90 24.04
C ILE A 601 -5.49 39.51 23.83
N ASP A 602 -6.81 39.36 23.94
CA ASP A 602 -7.47 38.06 23.78
C ASP A 602 -7.43 37.55 22.34
N GLU A 603 -7.45 38.45 21.35
CA GLU A 603 -7.29 38.09 19.94
C GLU A 603 -5.84 37.68 19.66
N MET A 604 -4.85 38.43 20.17
CA MET A 604 -3.43 38.05 20.09
C MET A 604 -3.18 36.65 20.67
N LYS A 605 -3.75 36.36 21.85
CA LYS A 605 -3.63 35.04 22.48
C LYS A 605 -4.20 33.94 21.59
N LYS A 606 -5.36 34.18 20.96
CA LYS A 606 -5.99 33.20 20.05
C LYS A 606 -5.14 32.94 18.81
N LEU A 607 -4.62 33.98 18.17
CA LEU A 607 -3.79 33.88 16.97
C LEU A 607 -2.44 33.20 17.26
N MET A 608 -1.80 33.54 18.38
CA MET A 608 -0.44 33.06 18.67
C MET A 608 -0.39 31.66 19.31
N ARG A 609 -1.46 31.25 20.03
CA ARG A 609 -1.48 29.96 20.75
C ARG A 609 -1.14 28.74 19.88
N PRO A 610 -1.67 28.59 18.64
CA PRO A 610 -1.31 27.47 17.76
C PRO A 610 0.20 27.42 17.43
N HIS A 611 0.83 28.57 17.21
CA HIS A 611 2.26 28.65 16.90
C HIS A 611 3.13 28.31 18.10
N VAL A 612 2.81 28.86 19.27
CA VAL A 612 3.53 28.58 20.52
C VAL A 612 3.44 27.09 20.86
N ARG A 613 2.24 26.50 20.75
CA ARG A 613 2.05 25.07 20.96
C ARG A 613 2.92 24.25 20.01
N TYR A 614 2.82 24.53 18.71
CA TYR A 614 3.56 23.80 17.70
C TYR A 614 5.08 23.91 17.91
N TYR A 615 5.59 25.09 18.26
CA TYR A 615 6.99 25.30 18.59
C TYR A 615 7.47 24.40 19.75
N PHE A 616 6.69 24.28 20.83
CA PHE A 616 7.04 23.40 21.95
C PHE A 616 6.89 21.92 21.60
N GLU A 617 5.94 21.54 20.75
CA GLU A 617 5.83 20.18 20.20
C GLU A 617 7.05 19.82 19.32
N LEU A 618 7.65 20.79 18.62
CA LEU A 618 8.90 20.56 17.88
C LEU A 618 10.11 20.33 18.82
N ILE A 619 10.14 20.96 19.99
CA ILE A 619 11.19 20.75 21.00
C ILE A 619 10.99 19.42 21.73
N LYS A 620 9.75 19.12 22.12
CA LYS A 620 9.37 17.89 22.84
C LYS A 620 8.21 17.20 22.11
N PRO A 621 8.51 16.45 21.04
CA PRO A 621 7.49 15.75 20.29
C PRO A 621 6.90 14.62 21.13
N GLU A 622 5.63 14.30 20.88
CA GLU A 622 4.94 13.20 21.55
C GLU A 622 5.52 11.83 21.13
N GLY A 623 5.59 10.90 22.09
CA GLY A 623 6.06 9.53 21.86
C GLY A 623 7.58 9.39 21.79
N LYS A 624 8.06 8.56 20.87
CA LYS A 624 9.49 8.20 20.72
C LYS A 624 10.23 9.04 19.66
N HIS A 625 9.61 10.09 19.13
CA HIS A 625 10.21 10.91 18.08
C HIS A 625 11.38 11.75 18.62
N LYS A 626 12.39 11.97 17.79
CA LYS A 626 13.51 12.86 18.14
C LYS A 626 13.07 14.33 18.07
N PRO A 627 13.59 15.21 18.95
CA PRO A 627 13.38 16.65 18.85
C PRO A 627 13.68 17.18 17.44
N ARG A 628 12.78 18.03 16.94
CA ARG A 628 12.82 18.61 15.58
C ARG A 628 13.25 20.08 15.59
N ALA A 629 13.19 20.73 16.75
CA ALA A 629 13.77 22.05 17.00
C ALA A 629 14.79 21.98 18.14
N THR A 630 15.83 22.83 18.05
CA THR A 630 16.80 22.98 19.14
C THR A 630 16.30 24.03 20.13
N PRO A 631 16.17 23.71 21.43
CA PRO A 631 15.77 24.68 22.44
C PRO A 631 16.82 25.78 22.58
N VAL A 632 16.37 26.99 22.91
CA VAL A 632 17.28 28.11 23.15
C VAL A 632 17.97 27.91 24.51
N PRO A 633 19.31 27.93 24.60
CA PRO A 633 20.02 27.65 25.85
C PRO A 633 19.73 28.71 26.91
N ALA A 634 19.60 28.28 28.16
CA ALA A 634 19.46 29.17 29.31
C ALA A 634 20.77 29.90 29.63
N ASN A 635 20.65 31.07 30.26
CA ASN A 635 21.77 31.77 30.84
C ASN A 635 22.07 31.19 32.23
N GLU A 636 23.04 30.29 32.29
CA GLU A 636 23.42 29.57 33.52
C GLU A 636 23.75 30.49 34.69
N LYS A 637 24.32 31.69 34.44
CA LYS A 637 24.62 32.66 35.50
C LYS A 637 23.33 33.19 36.14
N ILE A 638 22.30 33.49 35.33
CA ILE A 638 21.01 33.97 35.82
C ILE A 638 20.27 32.84 36.56
N VAL A 639 20.27 31.62 36.00
CA VAL A 639 19.64 30.45 36.65
C VAL A 639 20.27 30.18 38.01
N THR A 640 21.60 30.14 38.08
CA THR A 640 22.34 29.88 39.33
C THR A 640 22.07 30.97 40.37
N ARG A 641 22.12 32.25 39.97
CA ARG A 641 21.79 33.37 40.86
C ARG A 641 20.34 33.27 41.35
N ALA A 642 19.38 33.04 40.45
CA ALA A 642 17.98 32.98 40.80
C ALA A 642 17.69 31.82 41.76
N ARG A 643 18.25 30.64 41.49
CA ARG A 643 18.19 29.49 42.41
C ARG A 643 18.79 29.83 43.76
N LYS A 644 19.94 30.51 43.83
CA LYS A 644 20.57 30.92 45.10
C LYS A 644 19.70 31.88 45.90
N VAL A 645 19.10 32.89 45.26
CA VAL A 645 18.19 33.85 45.92
C VAL A 645 16.97 33.12 46.47
N LEU A 646 16.31 32.29 45.66
CA LEU A 646 15.15 31.51 46.09
C LEU A 646 15.52 30.47 47.16
N GLN A 647 16.72 29.90 47.11
CA GLN A 647 17.24 28.99 48.14
C GLN A 647 17.58 29.71 49.45
N GLY A 648 17.85 31.01 49.40
CA GLY A 648 18.09 31.84 50.59
C GLY A 648 16.83 32.15 51.40
N VAL A 649 15.64 32.02 50.79
CA VAL A 649 14.37 32.17 51.52
C VAL A 649 14.23 31.01 52.52
N PRO A 650 13.91 31.28 53.81
CA PRO A 650 13.77 30.24 54.83
C PRO A 650 12.80 29.13 54.42
N VAL A 651 13.16 27.86 54.68
CA VAL A 651 12.38 26.67 54.26
C VAL A 651 10.91 26.78 54.64
N ARG A 652 10.63 27.19 55.88
CA ARG A 652 9.26 27.36 56.40
C ARG A 652 8.45 28.37 55.58
N GLN A 653 9.05 29.49 55.19
CA GLN A 653 8.39 30.50 54.34
C GLN A 653 8.17 29.97 52.92
N ARG A 654 9.15 29.26 52.35
CA ARG A 654 9.00 28.65 51.01
C ARG A 654 7.90 27.60 50.97
N TYR A 655 7.82 26.75 51.98
CA TYR A 655 6.79 25.72 52.09
C TYR A 655 5.41 26.37 52.23
N TYR A 656 5.32 27.42 53.04
CA TYR A 656 4.09 28.22 53.14
C TYR A 656 3.68 28.80 51.79
N ALA A 657 4.62 29.45 51.11
CA ALA A 657 4.38 30.01 49.78
C ALA A 657 3.98 28.95 48.74
N LEU A 658 4.67 27.80 48.74
CA LEU A 658 4.50 26.74 47.75
C LEU A 658 3.21 25.94 47.93
N PHE A 659 2.78 25.68 49.16
CA PHE A 659 1.65 24.79 49.45
C PHE A 659 0.39 25.54 49.87
N VAL A 660 0.53 26.75 50.41
CA VAL A 660 -0.59 27.57 50.89
C VAL A 660 -0.83 28.76 49.95
N GLU A 661 0.16 29.64 49.76
CA GLU A 661 -0.06 30.87 48.99
C GLU A 661 -0.31 30.59 47.51
N SER A 662 0.31 29.55 46.94
CA SER A 662 0.12 29.13 45.55
C SER A 662 -1.35 28.92 45.16
N VAL A 663 -2.18 28.45 46.11
CA VAL A 663 -3.62 28.21 45.92
C VAL A 663 -4.35 29.50 45.54
N SER A 664 -3.90 30.65 46.04
CA SER A 664 -4.45 31.98 45.68
C SER A 664 -4.09 32.44 44.26
N HIS A 665 -3.23 31.71 43.56
CA HIS A 665 -2.83 31.97 42.17
C HIS A 665 -3.39 30.93 41.19
N GLU A 666 -4.21 29.98 41.66
CA GLU A 666 -4.81 28.96 40.80
C GLU A 666 -6.01 29.52 40.01
N LEU A 667 -5.92 29.36 38.69
CA LEU A 667 -6.91 29.85 37.73
C LEU A 667 -7.61 28.68 37.05
N TYR A 668 -8.89 28.85 36.68
CA TYR A 668 -9.60 27.90 35.82
C TYR A 668 -8.96 27.83 34.43
N ASP A 669 -8.63 28.99 33.87
CA ASP A 669 -7.91 29.13 32.62
C ASP A 669 -6.61 29.93 32.87
N PRO A 670 -5.42 29.30 32.79
CA PRO A 670 -4.13 29.96 32.99
C PRO A 670 -3.82 31.07 31.97
N SER A 671 -4.55 31.11 30.84
CA SER A 671 -4.37 32.10 29.77
C SER A 671 -5.22 33.36 29.96
N ARG A 672 -6.22 33.32 30.84
CA ARG A 672 -7.10 34.46 31.17
C ARG A 672 -6.57 35.23 32.38
N ASP A 673 -7.04 36.47 32.51
CA ASP A 673 -6.59 37.37 33.56
C ASP A 673 -6.99 36.89 34.96
N LYS A 674 -6.25 37.35 35.98
CA LYS A 674 -6.50 37.05 37.40
C LYS A 674 -7.69 37.87 37.90
N VAL A 675 -8.89 37.54 37.43
CA VAL A 675 -10.17 38.08 37.90
C VAL A 675 -10.88 37.09 38.80
N ARG A 676 -11.78 37.58 39.67
CA ARG A 676 -12.52 36.75 40.63
C ARG A 676 -13.21 35.54 39.99
N SER A 677 -13.81 35.73 38.81
CA SER A 677 -14.51 34.67 38.06
C SER A 677 -13.59 33.59 37.48
N ASN A 678 -12.28 33.89 37.34
CA ASN A 678 -11.28 32.95 36.85
C ASN A 678 -10.46 32.30 37.97
N LEU A 679 -10.59 32.76 39.23
CA LEU A 679 -9.94 32.13 40.38
C LEU A 679 -10.68 30.84 40.77
N GLN A 680 -9.92 29.76 40.97
CA GLN A 680 -10.49 28.52 41.51
C GLN A 680 -10.90 28.69 42.98
N PHE A 681 -10.14 29.50 43.72
CA PHE A 681 -10.34 29.78 45.14
C PHE A 681 -10.41 31.30 45.36
N PRO A 682 -11.55 31.94 45.03
CA PRO A 682 -11.70 33.38 45.19
C PRO A 682 -11.68 33.77 46.67
N PRO A 683 -11.14 34.96 47.02
CA PRO A 683 -11.21 35.46 48.39
C PRO A 683 -12.66 35.77 48.80
N VAL A 684 -12.92 35.87 50.10
CA VAL A 684 -14.25 36.21 50.64
C VAL A 684 -14.18 37.57 51.32
N SER A 685 -15.15 38.44 51.03
CA SER A 685 -15.29 39.77 51.64
C SER A 685 -16.75 40.06 51.97
N LEU A 686 -16.99 41.08 52.81
CA LEU A 686 -18.35 41.48 53.18
C LEU A 686 -19.19 41.88 51.95
N GLU A 687 -18.61 42.61 51.01
CA GLU A 687 -19.24 42.96 49.73
C GLU A 687 -19.73 41.71 48.97
N THR A 688 -18.87 40.69 48.88
CA THR A 688 -19.20 39.49 48.13
C THR A 688 -20.31 38.66 48.79
N MET A 689 -20.49 38.77 50.12
CA MET A 689 -21.57 38.10 50.86
C MET A 689 -22.94 38.77 50.67
N PHE A 690 -22.97 40.06 50.30
CA PHE A 690 -24.19 40.86 50.18
C PHE A 690 -24.33 41.49 48.79
N THR A 691 -23.82 40.83 47.75
CA THR A 691 -23.93 41.30 46.35
C THR A 691 -25.40 41.48 45.93
N ASP A 692 -26.29 40.64 46.45
CA ASP A 692 -27.74 40.66 46.24
C ASP A 692 -28.49 41.67 47.13
N ARG A 693 -27.84 42.21 48.18
CA ARG A 693 -28.43 43.11 49.18
C ARG A 693 -27.48 44.25 49.54
N PRO A 694 -27.15 45.14 48.58
CA PRO A 694 -26.21 46.24 48.80
C PRO A 694 -26.67 47.22 49.88
N GLU A 695 -27.98 47.27 50.18
CA GLU A 695 -28.53 48.08 51.28
C GLU A 695 -27.96 47.69 52.65
N VAL A 696 -27.58 46.43 52.83
CA VAL A 696 -27.00 45.94 54.10
C VAL A 696 -25.60 46.51 54.34
N LEU A 697 -24.84 46.80 53.27
CA LEU A 697 -23.48 47.34 53.36
C LEU A 697 -23.42 48.77 53.90
N GLN A 698 -24.56 49.49 53.89
CA GLN A 698 -24.70 50.79 54.54
C GLN A 698 -24.83 50.66 56.06
N LEU A 699 -25.32 49.50 56.53
CA LEU A 699 -25.64 49.24 57.93
C LEU A 699 -24.54 48.44 58.63
N VAL A 700 -24.14 47.33 58.01
CA VAL A 700 -22.99 46.52 58.42
C VAL A 700 -21.83 46.90 57.51
N SER A 701 -20.90 47.67 58.06
CA SER A 701 -19.75 48.23 57.34
C SER A 701 -18.46 47.48 57.71
N SER A 702 -17.40 47.73 56.93
CA SER A 702 -16.03 47.31 57.21
C SER A 702 -15.22 48.51 57.71
N LYS A 703 -14.48 48.37 58.81
CA LYS A 703 -13.57 49.41 59.34
C LYS A 703 -12.50 49.73 58.31
N GLN A 704 -11.89 48.71 57.71
CA GLN A 704 -10.90 48.87 56.65
C GLN A 704 -11.48 49.57 55.42
N TYR A 705 -12.71 49.24 55.02
CA TYR A 705 -13.35 49.90 53.88
C TYR A 705 -13.58 51.39 54.14
N LYS A 706 -13.95 51.78 55.37
CA LYS A 706 -14.11 53.19 55.75
C LYS A 706 -12.80 53.97 55.64
N GLU A 707 -11.69 53.39 56.08
CA GLU A 707 -10.36 54.03 56.09
C GLU A 707 -9.66 54.01 54.73
N LYS A 708 -9.67 52.86 54.05
CA LYS A 708 -8.82 52.59 52.87
C LYS A 708 -9.61 52.44 51.57
N LYS A 709 -10.95 52.51 51.62
CA LYS A 709 -11.85 52.22 50.48
C LYS A 709 -11.58 50.86 49.83
N LYS A 710 -11.08 49.91 50.64
CA LYS A 710 -10.77 48.53 50.22
C LYS A 710 -11.31 47.56 51.26
N TRP A 711 -12.19 46.66 50.82
CA TRP A 711 -12.76 45.62 51.68
C TRP A 711 -11.65 44.72 52.25
N LEU A 712 -11.78 44.34 53.52
CA LEU A 712 -10.98 43.27 54.07
C LEU A 712 -11.42 41.95 53.43
N GLU A 713 -10.45 41.22 52.89
CA GLU A 713 -10.66 39.95 52.21
C GLU A 713 -10.04 38.84 53.05
N VAL A 714 -10.78 37.75 53.25
CA VAL A 714 -10.23 36.46 53.65
C VAL A 714 -9.63 35.81 52.40
N PRO A 715 -8.31 35.60 52.34
CA PRO A 715 -7.68 35.00 51.16
C PRO A 715 -8.20 33.60 50.85
N GLY A 716 -8.27 33.26 49.56
CA GLY A 716 -8.73 31.96 49.04
C GLY A 716 -8.23 30.71 49.79
N PRO A 717 -6.93 30.60 50.16
CA PRO A 717 -6.42 29.44 50.91
C PRO A 717 -7.06 29.22 52.30
N TYR A 718 -7.71 30.25 52.86
CA TYR A 718 -8.40 30.19 54.15
C TYR A 718 -9.93 30.14 54.00
N THR A 719 -10.42 29.71 52.83
CA THR A 719 -11.82 29.35 52.60
C THR A 719 -11.99 27.84 52.71
N ASP A 720 -13.23 27.35 52.76
CA ASP A 720 -13.55 25.91 52.79
C ASP A 720 -12.91 25.16 51.62
N LYS A 721 -13.11 25.65 50.39
CA LYS A 721 -12.58 25.03 49.18
C LYS A 721 -11.06 25.13 49.14
N GLY A 722 -10.52 26.29 49.52
CA GLY A 722 -9.07 26.49 49.60
C GLY A 722 -8.42 25.58 50.63
N HIS A 723 -9.07 25.32 51.76
CA HIS A 723 -8.58 24.41 52.79
C HIS A 723 -8.33 23.01 52.24
N TYR A 724 -9.32 22.43 51.57
CA TYR A 724 -9.16 21.11 50.97
C TYR A 724 -8.00 21.05 49.97
N ALA A 725 -7.82 22.10 49.16
CA ALA A 725 -6.69 22.21 48.23
C ALA A 725 -5.34 22.31 48.95
N VAL A 726 -5.24 23.13 50.00
CA VAL A 726 -4.02 23.26 50.82
C VAL A 726 -3.66 21.94 51.48
N ILE A 727 -4.61 21.24 52.11
CA ILE A 727 -4.32 19.95 52.76
C ILE A 727 -3.91 18.89 51.73
N ALA A 728 -4.53 18.88 50.53
CA ALA A 728 -4.08 18.00 49.45
C ALA A 728 -2.63 18.29 49.03
N ASN A 729 -2.26 19.57 48.89
CA ASN A 729 -0.89 20.00 48.60
C ASN A 729 0.10 19.59 49.71
N ILE A 730 -0.27 19.75 50.98
CA ILE A 730 0.53 19.35 52.15
C ILE A 730 0.73 17.82 52.18
N LYS A 731 -0.32 17.03 51.94
CA LYS A 731 -0.23 15.56 51.86
C LYS A 731 0.70 15.11 50.73
N ALA A 732 0.70 15.81 49.61
CA ALA A 732 1.56 15.53 48.45
C ALA A 732 2.94 16.21 48.53
N ALA A 733 3.28 16.89 49.63
CA ALA A 733 4.43 17.80 49.70
C ALA A 733 5.76 17.13 49.33
N GLY A 734 6.05 15.94 49.86
CA GLY A 734 7.29 15.21 49.56
C GLY A 734 7.46 14.93 48.07
N ALA A 735 6.46 14.31 47.45
CA ALA A 735 6.47 14.00 46.02
C ALA A 735 6.50 15.26 45.14
N LEU A 736 5.80 16.32 45.54
CA LEU A 736 5.82 17.62 44.84
C LEU A 736 7.21 18.26 44.87
N LEU A 737 7.87 18.25 46.03
CA LEU A 737 9.22 18.80 46.20
C LEU A 737 10.25 18.03 45.38
N GLU A 738 10.23 16.70 45.44
CA GLU A 738 11.11 15.86 44.63
C GLU A 738 10.88 16.07 43.13
N ARG A 739 9.62 16.18 42.69
CA ARG A 739 9.31 16.41 41.27
C ARG A 739 9.72 17.78 40.80
N GLU A 740 9.61 18.82 41.63
CA GLU A 740 9.88 20.20 41.22
C GLU A 740 11.26 20.73 41.65
N GLN A 741 12.14 19.87 42.19
CA GLN A 741 13.51 20.23 42.57
C GLN A 741 14.38 20.69 41.39
N TRP A 742 14.00 20.35 40.15
CA TRP A 742 14.66 20.86 38.95
C TRP A 742 14.49 22.38 38.78
N VAL A 743 13.49 23.01 39.40
CA VAL A 743 13.32 24.47 39.40
C VAL A 743 14.22 25.10 40.46
N VAL A 744 13.97 24.76 41.72
CA VAL A 744 14.73 25.19 42.89
C VAL A 744 15.18 23.93 43.62
N PRO A 745 16.48 23.58 43.59
CA PRO A 745 16.98 22.38 44.24
C PRO A 745 16.81 22.42 45.76
N LEU A 746 16.57 21.24 46.36
CA LEU A 746 16.39 21.10 47.80
C LEU A 746 17.70 21.35 48.56
N THR A 747 17.61 22.10 49.66
CA THR A 747 18.75 22.37 50.56
C THR A 747 19.02 21.18 51.48
N ALA A 748 20.09 21.24 52.28
CA ALA A 748 20.38 20.21 53.29
C ALA A 748 19.32 20.11 54.40
N GLU A 749 18.48 21.13 54.58
CA GLU A 749 17.37 21.14 55.54
C GLU A 749 16.09 20.48 54.99
N GLU A 750 16.09 20.09 53.72
CA GLU A 750 14.94 19.55 53.00
C GLU A 750 15.24 18.14 52.46
N ARG A 751 15.95 17.32 53.24
CA ARG A 751 16.29 15.93 52.88
C ARG A 751 15.80 14.93 53.92
N GLY A 752 15.36 13.77 53.44
CA GLY A 752 14.87 12.67 54.27
C GLY A 752 13.75 13.11 55.22
N ASP A 753 13.84 12.69 56.48
CA ASP A 753 12.82 12.93 57.51
C ASP A 753 12.60 14.42 57.82
N ARG A 754 13.56 15.28 57.51
CA ARG A 754 13.44 16.74 57.74
C ARG A 754 12.34 17.38 56.90
N VAL A 755 12.04 16.82 55.73
CA VAL A 755 10.90 17.27 54.90
C VAL A 755 9.60 17.10 55.68
N MET A 756 9.38 15.92 56.25
CA MET A 756 8.15 15.63 57.01
C MET A 756 8.05 16.47 58.28
N ALA A 757 9.17 16.72 58.96
CA ALA A 757 9.21 17.63 60.10
C ALA A 757 8.83 19.07 59.74
N ASN A 758 9.30 19.60 58.61
CA ASN A 758 8.96 20.94 58.13
C ASN A 758 7.51 21.03 57.64
N VAL A 759 6.99 19.97 57.00
CA VAL A 759 5.58 19.86 56.59
C VAL A 759 4.64 19.82 57.82
N ALA A 760 5.02 19.12 58.89
CA ALA A 760 4.25 19.10 60.13
C ALA A 760 4.17 20.51 60.78
N LYS A 761 5.29 21.26 60.80
CA LYS A 761 5.32 22.64 61.29
C LYS A 761 4.46 23.58 60.44
N LEU A 762 4.49 23.43 59.12
CA LEU A 762 3.67 24.18 58.18
C LEU A 762 2.17 24.08 58.50
N LYS A 763 1.70 22.86 58.83
CA LYS A 763 0.29 22.65 59.18
C LYS A 763 -0.16 23.53 60.36
N GLY A 764 0.67 23.61 61.40
CA GLY A 764 0.39 24.48 62.55
C GLY A 764 0.35 25.97 62.19
N ASP A 765 1.25 26.43 61.31
CA ASP A 765 1.25 27.81 60.82
C ASP A 765 0.00 28.16 60.02
N TYR A 766 -0.40 27.22 59.16
CA TYR A 766 -1.57 27.36 58.34
C TYR A 766 -2.84 27.48 59.19
N GLU A 767 -3.03 26.60 60.18
CA GLU A 767 -4.15 26.66 61.12
C GLU A 767 -4.20 28.00 61.87
N GLN A 768 -3.05 28.47 62.37
CA GLN A 768 -2.98 29.75 63.11
C GLN A 768 -3.32 30.95 62.21
N LYS A 769 -2.81 30.98 60.97
CA LYS A 769 -3.13 32.05 60.01
C LYS A 769 -4.58 31.98 59.53
N TYR A 770 -5.16 30.78 59.41
CA TYR A 770 -6.58 30.58 59.13
C TYR A 770 -7.46 31.23 60.19
N ILE A 771 -7.18 30.94 61.46
CA ILE A 771 -7.90 31.52 62.61
C ILE A 771 -7.71 33.04 62.63
N THR A 772 -6.50 33.52 62.40
CA THR A 772 -6.20 34.96 62.37
C THR A 772 -6.95 35.68 61.25
N ALA A 773 -7.06 35.09 60.06
CA ALA A 773 -7.76 35.67 58.92
C ALA A 773 -9.26 35.86 59.20
N TRP A 774 -9.92 34.84 59.75
CA TRP A 774 -11.35 34.91 60.07
C TRP A 774 -11.66 35.76 61.30
N ASN A 775 -10.83 35.73 62.35
CA ASN A 775 -10.97 36.65 63.48
C ASN A 775 -10.76 38.10 63.05
N GLY A 776 -9.78 38.36 62.17
CA GLY A 776 -9.56 39.67 61.57
C GLY A 776 -10.76 40.13 60.75
N PHE A 777 -11.32 39.26 59.92
CA PHE A 777 -12.53 39.54 59.13
C PHE A 777 -13.71 39.92 60.02
N LEU A 778 -14.00 39.14 61.07
CA LEU A 778 -15.12 39.43 61.95
C LEU A 778 -14.87 40.69 62.81
N GLY A 779 -13.63 40.91 63.26
CA GLY A 779 -13.26 42.10 64.02
C GLY A 779 -13.26 43.40 63.20
N ASP A 780 -13.16 43.29 61.87
CA ASP A 780 -13.30 44.40 60.92
C ASP A 780 -14.75 44.82 60.70
N LEU A 781 -15.73 43.97 61.01
CA LEU A 781 -17.13 44.32 60.92
C LEU A 781 -17.46 45.43 61.93
N ALA A 782 -18.24 46.40 61.49
CA ALA A 782 -18.69 47.51 62.32
C ALA A 782 -20.11 47.93 61.93
N ILE A 783 -20.96 48.12 62.93
CA ILE A 783 -22.28 48.70 62.78
C ILE A 783 -22.30 50.09 63.43
N GLN A 784 -23.02 51.04 62.84
CA GLN A 784 -23.15 52.38 63.39
C GLN A 784 -24.22 52.43 64.46
N SER A 785 -23.96 53.19 65.52
CA SER A 785 -24.98 53.51 66.52
C SER A 785 -25.99 54.50 65.94
N PRO A 786 -27.31 54.22 66.02
CA PRO A 786 -28.32 55.15 65.53
C PRO A 786 -28.30 56.47 66.29
N ALA A 787 -28.42 57.61 65.61
CA ALA A 787 -28.40 58.91 66.28
C ALA A 787 -29.73 59.23 67.00
N ASN A 788 -30.85 58.65 66.54
CA ASN A 788 -32.20 58.92 67.03
C ASN A 788 -33.10 57.68 66.87
N LEU A 789 -34.34 57.77 67.40
CA LEU A 789 -35.30 56.67 67.36
C LEU A 789 -35.70 56.28 65.92
N LYS A 790 -35.81 57.24 64.99
CA LYS A 790 -36.17 56.98 63.58
C LYS A 790 -35.08 56.16 62.87
N GLU A 791 -33.81 56.51 63.06
CA GLU A 791 -32.68 55.73 62.55
C GLU A 791 -32.60 54.33 63.19
N ALA A 792 -32.91 54.22 64.49
CA ALA A 792 -32.93 52.93 65.18
C ALA A 792 -34.00 52.00 64.62
N ILE A 793 -35.22 52.51 64.36
CA ILE A 793 -36.30 51.75 63.71
C ILE A 793 -35.88 51.25 62.33
N ASN A 794 -35.29 52.12 61.51
CA ASN A 794 -34.81 51.74 60.17
C ASN A 794 -33.71 50.68 60.24
N LEU A 795 -32.76 50.84 61.16
CA LEU A 795 -31.69 49.86 61.35
C LEU A 795 -32.26 48.50 61.79
N TYR A 796 -33.15 48.48 62.78
CA TYR A 796 -33.74 47.23 63.28
C TYR A 796 -34.60 46.55 62.21
N ALA A 797 -35.41 47.31 61.47
CA ALA A 797 -36.18 46.78 60.34
C ALA A 797 -35.28 46.10 59.30
N ALA A 798 -34.14 46.71 58.98
CA ALA A 798 -33.21 46.15 58.01
C ALA A 798 -32.44 44.93 58.53
N LEU A 799 -32.07 44.90 59.82
CA LEU A 799 -31.45 43.73 60.47
C LEU A 799 -32.41 42.54 60.59
N GLN A 800 -33.71 42.80 60.75
CA GLN A 800 -34.74 41.77 60.90
C GLN A 800 -35.30 41.22 59.59
N LYS A 801 -35.01 41.87 58.45
CA LYS A 801 -35.42 41.37 57.13
C LYS A 801 -34.93 39.93 56.92
N PRO A 802 -35.78 38.99 56.47
CA PRO A 802 -35.46 37.56 56.37
C PRO A 802 -34.12 37.26 55.68
N GLU A 803 -33.46 36.21 56.18
CA GLU A 803 -31.99 36.07 56.18
C GLU A 803 -31.30 37.25 56.85
N TRP A 804 -31.37 37.29 58.19
CA TRP A 804 -30.74 38.33 59.00
C TRP A 804 -29.27 38.54 58.62
N PRO A 805 -28.79 39.78 58.44
CA PRO A 805 -27.40 40.04 58.08
C PRO A 805 -26.38 39.34 58.98
N TYR A 806 -26.60 39.34 60.29
CA TYR A 806 -25.74 38.61 61.23
C TYR A 806 -25.77 37.10 61.04
N LEU A 807 -26.96 36.54 60.75
CA LEU A 807 -27.09 35.10 60.48
C LEU A 807 -26.34 34.72 59.20
N ARG A 808 -26.41 35.56 58.15
CA ARG A 808 -25.69 35.31 56.90
C ARG A 808 -24.17 35.35 57.11
N VAL A 809 -23.65 36.29 57.89
CA VAL A 809 -22.23 36.34 58.26
C VAL A 809 -21.82 35.11 59.08
N LEU A 810 -22.63 34.69 60.06
CA LEU A 810 -22.33 33.52 60.89
C LEU A 810 -22.45 32.20 60.13
N ARG A 811 -23.37 32.09 59.16
CA ARG A 811 -23.43 30.95 58.22
C ARG A 811 -22.22 30.92 57.29
N ALA A 812 -21.79 32.07 56.78
CA ALA A 812 -20.55 32.12 55.99
C ALA A 812 -19.33 31.71 56.84
N LEU A 813 -19.29 32.11 58.12
CA LEU A 813 -18.27 31.65 59.07
C LEU A 813 -18.37 30.14 59.31
N GLU A 814 -19.58 29.58 59.47
CA GLU A 814 -19.81 28.14 59.60
C GLU A 814 -19.26 27.37 58.40
N ASP A 815 -19.71 27.74 57.19
CA ASP A 815 -19.33 27.14 55.92
C ASP A 815 -17.81 27.05 55.77
N HIS A 816 -17.11 28.10 56.21
CA HIS A 816 -15.67 28.20 56.07
C HIS A 816 -14.84 27.74 57.28
N THR A 817 -15.42 27.48 58.46
CA THR A 817 -14.60 27.13 59.65
C THR A 817 -14.96 25.81 60.32
N GLN A 818 -16.19 25.32 60.16
CA GLN A 818 -16.65 24.11 60.86
C GLN A 818 -16.36 22.83 60.07
N TRP A 819 -16.03 22.94 58.78
CA TRP A 819 -15.66 21.83 57.88
C TRP A 819 -16.55 20.60 58.06
N ASN A 820 -17.86 20.86 58.09
CA ASN A 820 -18.87 19.88 58.45
C ASN A 820 -18.83 18.71 57.43
N THR A 821 -18.49 17.51 57.91
CA THR A 821 -18.27 16.32 57.07
C THR A 821 -19.55 15.82 56.38
N ASN A 822 -20.70 16.43 56.68
CA ASN A 822 -22.02 16.08 56.14
C ASN A 822 -22.69 17.20 55.31
N VAL A 823 -21.96 18.17 54.74
CA VAL A 823 -22.54 19.04 53.69
C VAL A 823 -22.61 18.28 52.36
N THR A 824 -23.43 17.24 52.35
CA THR A 824 -23.95 16.47 51.21
C THR A 824 -25.32 17.00 50.81
N GLY A 825 -25.42 18.31 50.57
CA GLY A 825 -26.70 18.95 50.23
C GLY A 825 -26.53 20.04 49.18
N GLY A 826 -26.04 19.68 47.99
CA GLY A 826 -26.10 20.61 46.85
C GLY A 826 -25.14 20.32 45.70
N ASN A 827 -24.04 19.59 45.90
CA ASN A 827 -23.08 19.41 44.81
C ASN A 827 -22.13 18.20 44.95
N ALA A 828 -22.65 17.03 45.34
CA ALA A 828 -21.87 15.79 45.34
C ALA A 828 -21.27 15.47 43.95
N LYS A 829 -22.00 15.78 42.86
CA LYS A 829 -21.48 15.72 41.49
C LYS A 829 -20.42 16.77 41.21
N ALA A 830 -20.57 18.02 41.66
CA ALA A 830 -19.54 19.04 41.43
C ALA A 830 -18.27 18.77 42.25
N ASN A 831 -18.38 18.16 43.43
CA ASN A 831 -17.23 17.74 44.24
C ASN A 831 -16.56 16.48 43.68
N GLN A 832 -17.31 15.51 43.15
CA GLN A 832 -16.73 14.40 42.37
C GLN A 832 -16.08 14.90 41.08
N ILE A 833 -16.69 15.85 40.37
CA ILE A 833 -16.13 16.46 39.15
C ILE A 833 -14.94 17.34 39.51
N ALA A 834 -14.94 18.05 40.64
CA ALA A 834 -13.82 18.84 41.12
C ALA A 834 -12.68 17.92 41.53
N ASN A 835 -12.93 16.86 42.32
CA ASN A 835 -11.92 15.85 42.64
C ASN A 835 -11.43 15.11 41.40
N GLN A 836 -12.29 14.77 40.45
CA GLN A 836 -11.89 14.15 39.18
C GLN A 836 -11.14 15.12 38.27
N LYS A 837 -11.45 16.41 38.26
CA LYS A 837 -10.74 17.45 37.49
C LYS A 837 -9.42 17.83 38.14
N ILE A 838 -9.38 17.97 39.46
CA ILE A 838 -8.17 18.20 40.26
C ILE A 838 -7.26 17.00 40.13
N ASN A 839 -7.79 15.78 40.33
CA ASN A 839 -7.02 14.56 40.09
C ASN A 839 -6.61 14.47 38.63
N ARG A 840 -7.46 14.70 37.62
CA ARG A 840 -7.04 14.69 36.19
C ARG A 840 -6.01 15.76 35.87
N ALA A 841 -6.08 16.96 36.45
CA ALA A 841 -5.12 18.04 36.26
C ALA A 841 -3.78 17.75 36.99
N LEU A 842 -3.84 17.12 38.15
CA LEU A 842 -2.68 16.63 38.89
C LEU A 842 -2.05 15.42 38.18
N THR A 843 -2.86 14.55 37.58
CA THR A 843 -2.43 13.34 36.86
C THR A 843 -1.95 13.66 35.45
N SER A 844 -2.50 14.68 34.77
CA SER A 844 -1.97 15.16 33.49
C SER A 844 -0.64 15.89 33.66
N ARG A 845 -0.43 16.53 34.82
CA ARG A 845 0.85 17.15 35.22
C ARG A 845 1.85 16.20 35.88
N ALA A 846 1.41 15.03 36.33
CA ALA A 846 2.26 14.02 36.96
C ALA A 846 2.28 12.75 36.10
N LYS A 847 3.38 12.52 35.37
CA LYS A 847 3.65 11.30 34.61
C LYS A 847 3.39 10.01 35.44
N GLY A 848 2.16 9.52 35.48
CA GLY A 848 1.80 8.21 36.00
C GLY A 848 1.53 8.05 37.51
N LEU A 849 1.43 9.12 38.31
CA LEU A 849 1.06 9.00 39.73
C LEU A 849 -0.45 9.17 39.93
N ARG A 850 -1.13 8.10 40.39
CA ARG A 850 -2.54 8.14 40.82
C ARG A 850 -2.61 8.71 42.25
N PHE A 851 -3.15 9.91 42.41
CA PHE A 851 -3.47 10.45 43.72
C PHE A 851 -4.86 9.94 44.13
N GLY A 852 -4.89 8.84 44.89
CA GLY A 852 -6.11 8.30 45.51
C GLY A 852 -6.54 9.17 46.70
N LEU A 853 -6.97 10.40 46.44
CA LEU A 853 -7.45 11.32 47.47
C LEU A 853 -8.91 11.00 47.80
N ASP A 854 -9.15 10.44 48.99
CA ASP A 854 -10.46 10.41 49.63
C ASP A 854 -10.61 11.65 50.52
N VAL A 855 -11.67 12.44 50.28
CA VAL A 855 -11.98 13.66 51.04
C VAL A 855 -12.33 13.32 52.49
N ASN A 856 -12.82 12.10 52.75
CA ASN A 856 -13.24 11.64 54.07
C ASN A 856 -12.06 11.45 55.05
N ASP A 857 -10.84 11.21 54.54
CA ASP A 857 -9.63 11.07 55.35
C ASP A 857 -8.87 12.40 55.58
N LEU A 858 -9.45 13.53 55.18
CA LEU A 858 -8.91 14.88 55.45
C LEU A 858 -9.45 15.46 56.77
N GLY A 859 -10.69 15.14 57.17
CA GLY A 859 -11.34 15.68 58.37
C GLY A 859 -10.82 15.13 59.70
N LYS A 860 -10.15 13.98 59.71
CA LYS A 860 -9.79 13.27 60.95
C LYS A 860 -8.59 13.85 61.71
N THR A 861 -7.84 14.81 61.14
CA THR A 861 -6.56 15.26 61.72
C THR A 861 -6.48 16.74 62.10
N ILE A 862 -7.57 17.52 62.02
CA ILE A 862 -7.50 18.99 62.15
C ILE A 862 -8.63 19.51 63.05
N ALA A 863 -8.36 19.62 64.35
CA ALA A 863 -9.36 20.06 65.33
C ALA A 863 -9.26 21.55 65.71
N ARG A 864 -8.16 22.24 65.40
CA ARG A 864 -7.91 23.59 65.95
C ARG A 864 -8.83 24.69 65.41
N VAL A 865 -9.03 24.76 64.09
CA VAL A 865 -9.87 25.82 63.48
C VAL A 865 -11.35 25.65 63.83
N PRO A 866 -11.98 24.46 63.68
CA PRO A 866 -13.37 24.29 64.06
C PRO A 866 -13.59 24.61 65.53
N ASN A 867 -12.72 24.13 66.42
CA ASN A 867 -12.79 24.43 67.85
C ASN A 867 -12.68 25.93 68.16
N ALA A 868 -11.83 26.67 67.44
CA ALA A 868 -11.66 28.12 67.66
C ALA A 868 -12.90 28.95 67.29
N PHE A 869 -13.76 28.47 66.38
CA PHE A 869 -14.96 29.19 65.95
C PHE A 869 -16.27 28.54 66.40
N LYS A 870 -16.21 27.32 66.98
CA LYS A 870 -17.39 26.55 67.37
C LYS A 870 -18.35 27.40 68.20
N LYS A 871 -17.87 28.09 69.24
CA LYS A 871 -18.71 28.94 70.10
C LYS A 871 -19.25 30.18 69.39
N THR A 872 -18.46 30.82 68.52
CA THR A 872 -18.89 31.98 67.71
C THR A 872 -20.01 31.61 66.74
N VAL A 873 -19.87 30.49 66.03
CA VAL A 873 -20.88 29.97 65.11
C VAL A 873 -22.14 29.55 65.89
N GLY A 874 -21.96 28.87 67.02
CA GLY A 874 -23.04 28.43 67.91
C GLY A 874 -23.94 29.54 68.45
N PHE A 875 -23.50 30.79 68.41
CA PHE A 875 -24.33 31.94 68.79
C PHE A 875 -25.54 32.11 67.85
N GLY A 876 -25.37 31.85 66.55
CA GLY A 876 -26.42 32.07 65.54
C GLY A 876 -26.79 30.84 64.72
N VAL A 877 -26.00 29.77 64.77
CA VAL A 877 -26.26 28.54 64.03
C VAL A 877 -26.24 27.33 64.98
N PRO A 878 -27.24 26.43 64.95
CA PRO A 878 -27.26 25.22 65.77
C PRO A 878 -26.13 24.26 65.38
N LEU A 879 -25.33 23.80 66.35
CA LEU A 879 -24.13 22.96 66.10
C LEU A 879 -24.35 21.45 66.27
N ASP A 880 -25.43 21.04 66.96
CA ASP A 880 -25.70 19.64 67.27
C ASP A 880 -26.70 19.04 66.27
N GLY A 881 -26.18 18.46 65.18
CA GLY A 881 -26.81 17.34 64.48
C GLY A 881 -28.19 17.55 63.83
N GLY A 882 -28.20 18.11 62.62
CA GLY A 882 -29.29 17.95 61.65
C GLY A 882 -30.25 19.14 61.57
N ALA A 883 -30.88 19.29 60.41
CA ALA A 883 -31.79 20.38 60.03
C ALA A 883 -33.10 20.48 60.86
N LYS A 884 -33.07 20.13 62.15
CA LYS A 884 -34.24 19.99 63.04
C LYS A 884 -34.18 20.81 64.33
N SER A 885 -33.07 21.43 64.72
CA SER A 885 -33.12 22.47 65.76
C SER A 885 -33.69 23.75 65.14
N PRO A 886 -34.84 24.26 65.61
CA PRO A 886 -35.42 25.48 65.05
C PRO A 886 -34.46 26.65 65.27
N LEU A 887 -34.23 27.46 64.23
CA LEU A 887 -33.43 28.70 64.30
C LEU A 887 -33.83 29.59 65.50
N ASN A 888 -35.10 29.50 65.89
CA ASN A 888 -35.75 30.20 66.99
C ASN A 888 -35.11 29.94 68.37
N GLU A 889 -34.33 28.87 68.55
CA GLU A 889 -33.68 28.54 69.83
C GLU A 889 -32.27 29.16 69.99
N THR A 890 -31.72 29.77 68.93
CA THR A 890 -30.36 30.35 68.98
C THR A 890 -30.31 31.68 69.75
N SER A 891 -29.16 31.99 70.35
CA SER A 891 -28.93 33.28 71.03
C SER A 891 -29.09 34.47 70.07
N LEU A 892 -28.76 34.31 68.80
CA LEU A 892 -29.02 35.31 67.77
C LEU A 892 -30.52 35.52 67.53
N ALA A 893 -31.34 34.46 67.48
CA ALA A 893 -32.78 34.59 67.31
C ALA A 893 -33.43 35.32 68.49
N GLN A 894 -33.01 35.01 69.72
CA GLN A 894 -33.45 35.74 70.92
C GLN A 894 -33.06 37.23 70.86
N TYR A 895 -31.88 37.54 70.32
CA TYR A 895 -31.46 38.92 70.08
C TYR A 895 -32.29 39.61 68.96
N MET A 896 -32.65 38.91 67.89
CA MET A 896 -33.52 39.46 66.83
C MET A 896 -34.94 39.73 67.32
N GLU A 897 -35.48 38.87 68.18
CA GLU A 897 -36.77 39.07 68.84
C GLU A 897 -36.71 40.29 69.77
N LEU A 898 -35.63 40.44 70.53
CA LEU A 898 -35.38 41.62 71.35
C LEU A 898 -35.39 42.91 70.52
N LEU A 899 -34.70 42.94 69.37
CA LEU A 899 -34.73 44.09 68.46
C LEU A 899 -36.14 44.38 67.91
N GLY A 900 -36.96 43.35 67.69
CA GLY A 900 -38.34 43.47 67.22
C GLY A 900 -39.24 44.13 68.23
N SER A 901 -39.19 43.62 69.46
CA SER A 901 -39.93 44.20 70.58
C SER A 901 -39.54 45.66 70.84
N LEU A 902 -38.26 46.01 70.70
CA LEU A 902 -37.78 47.39 70.80
C LEU A 902 -38.32 48.25 69.65
N ARG A 903 -38.28 47.73 68.40
CA ARG A 903 -38.78 48.45 67.23
C ARG A 903 -40.27 48.76 67.36
N GLU A 904 -41.09 47.79 67.74
CA GLU A 904 -42.53 47.98 67.94
C GLU A 904 -42.82 49.04 68.99
N LYS A 905 -42.14 48.98 70.14
CA LYS A 905 -42.24 50.02 71.18
C LYS A 905 -41.79 51.39 70.71
N MET A 906 -40.70 51.48 69.93
CA MET A 906 -40.22 52.76 69.38
C MET A 906 -41.20 53.35 68.38
N VAL A 907 -41.82 52.53 67.53
CA VAL A 907 -42.87 52.96 66.59
C VAL A 907 -44.06 53.50 67.37
N GLN A 908 -44.57 52.74 68.35
CA GLN A 908 -45.67 53.18 69.21
C GLN A 908 -45.35 54.51 69.93
N THR A 909 -44.14 54.64 70.46
CA THR A 909 -43.70 55.88 71.14
C THR A 909 -43.68 57.09 70.20
N LEU A 910 -43.27 56.91 68.94
CA LEU A 910 -43.25 57.99 67.94
C LEU A 910 -44.65 58.30 67.39
N ASP A 911 -45.54 57.31 67.31
CA ASP A 911 -46.95 57.50 66.94
C ASP A 911 -47.69 58.29 68.04
N ASP A 912 -47.43 57.98 69.31
CA ASP A 912 -47.99 58.69 70.46
C ASP A 912 -47.36 60.09 70.66
N GLN A 913 -46.06 60.24 70.38
CA GLN A 913 -45.28 61.46 70.56
C GLN A 913 -44.27 61.66 69.41
N PRO A 914 -44.62 62.41 68.35
CA PRO A 914 -43.77 62.57 67.16
C PRO A 914 -42.38 63.20 67.40
N GLU A 915 -42.25 63.98 68.47
CA GLU A 915 -41.02 64.67 68.92
C GLU A 915 -40.32 63.93 70.09
N ALA A 916 -40.70 62.67 70.37
CA ALA A 916 -40.15 61.90 71.49
C ALA A 916 -38.62 61.80 71.44
N SER A 917 -37.97 62.21 72.53
CA SER A 917 -36.52 62.05 72.69
C SER A 917 -36.17 60.62 73.12
N VAL A 918 -34.94 60.19 72.82
CA VAL A 918 -34.40 58.86 73.21
C VAL A 918 -34.50 58.58 74.72
N ASN A 919 -34.58 59.61 75.56
CA ASN A 919 -34.65 59.47 77.02
C ASN A 919 -35.85 58.64 77.48
N ILE A 920 -36.97 58.69 76.75
CA ILE A 920 -38.20 57.93 77.08
C ILE A 920 -37.93 56.41 77.00
N MET A 921 -37.04 56.00 76.10
CA MET A 921 -36.66 54.59 75.88
C MET A 921 -35.40 54.16 76.66
N ALA A 922 -34.84 55.02 77.52
CA ALA A 922 -33.54 54.76 78.16
C ALA A 922 -33.53 53.48 79.03
N MET A 923 -34.59 53.25 79.82
CA MET A 923 -34.70 52.04 80.65
C MET A 923 -34.86 50.77 79.81
N ASP A 924 -35.66 50.81 78.75
CA ASP A 924 -35.89 49.67 77.87
C ASP A 924 -34.61 49.30 77.08
N LEU A 925 -33.88 50.31 76.61
CA LEU A 925 -32.61 50.09 75.91
C LEU A 925 -31.51 49.60 76.88
N GLN A 926 -31.43 50.10 78.11
CA GLN A 926 -30.49 49.58 79.11
C GLN A 926 -30.80 48.12 79.46
N LYS A 927 -32.08 47.77 79.63
CA LYS A 927 -32.52 46.37 79.82
C LYS A 927 -32.12 45.49 78.63
N ALA A 928 -32.24 46.00 77.40
CA ALA A 928 -31.84 45.28 76.21
C ALA A 928 -30.32 45.04 76.14
N VAL A 929 -29.50 46.00 76.59
CA VAL A 929 -28.04 45.83 76.71
C VAL A 929 -27.72 44.71 77.70
N THR A 930 -28.32 44.72 78.91
CA THR A 930 -28.12 43.65 79.91
C THR A 930 -28.56 42.27 79.39
N LYS A 931 -29.70 42.20 78.70
CA LYS A 931 -30.16 40.94 78.07
C LYS A 931 -29.18 40.45 76.99
N THR A 932 -28.67 41.36 76.17
CA THR A 932 -27.68 41.02 75.13
C THR A 932 -26.37 40.51 75.73
N GLU A 933 -25.91 41.09 76.85
CA GLU A 933 -24.75 40.57 77.60
C GLU A 933 -25.00 39.17 78.17
N ALA A 934 -26.20 38.90 78.68
CA ALA A 934 -26.59 37.57 79.15
C ALA A 934 -26.57 36.51 78.03
N LEU A 935 -27.03 36.87 76.83
CA LEU A 935 -27.01 35.99 75.65
C LEU A 935 -25.58 35.60 75.22
N LEU A 936 -24.58 36.41 75.56
CA LEU A 936 -23.18 36.16 75.25
C LEU A 936 -22.43 35.39 76.37
N GLN A 937 -23.03 35.15 77.54
CA GLN A 937 -22.38 34.39 78.61
C GLN A 937 -21.88 32.99 78.18
N PRO A 938 -22.63 32.21 77.37
CA PRO A 938 -22.22 30.86 76.95
C PRO A 938 -21.11 30.80 75.89
N VAL A 939 -20.73 31.93 75.28
CA VAL A 939 -19.64 31.99 74.29
C VAL A 939 -18.29 32.33 74.95
N ASP A 940 -17.18 31.96 74.32
CA ASP A 940 -15.84 32.21 74.84
C ASP A 940 -15.40 33.67 74.69
N ASP A 941 -14.30 34.06 75.34
CA ASP A 941 -13.80 35.44 75.31
C ASP A 941 -13.41 35.90 73.90
N ALA A 942 -12.98 34.98 73.04
CA ALA A 942 -12.65 35.27 71.65
C ALA A 942 -13.91 35.66 70.85
N ALA A 943 -14.99 34.88 70.97
CA ALA A 943 -16.28 35.18 70.38
C ALA A 943 -16.87 36.48 70.95
N LYS A 944 -16.77 36.70 72.27
CA LYS A 944 -17.25 37.94 72.93
C LYS A 944 -16.59 39.18 72.37
N ARG A 945 -15.26 39.19 72.18
CA ARG A 945 -14.53 40.34 71.62
C ARG A 945 -15.04 40.78 70.25
N VAL A 946 -15.53 39.83 69.47
CA VAL A 946 -16.03 40.06 68.12
C VAL A 946 -17.52 40.40 68.12
N LEU A 947 -18.35 39.61 68.82
CA LEU A 947 -19.81 39.72 68.78
C LEU A 947 -20.33 40.87 69.62
N LEU A 948 -19.71 41.17 70.77
CA LEU A 948 -20.22 42.17 71.71
C LEU A 948 -20.35 43.56 71.07
N PRO A 949 -19.34 44.12 70.37
CA PRO A 949 -19.49 45.42 69.69
C PRO A 949 -20.58 45.40 68.63
N LEU A 950 -20.70 44.29 67.87
CA LEU A 950 -21.68 44.16 66.80
C LEU A 950 -23.12 44.14 67.31
N LEU A 951 -23.35 43.65 68.53
CA LEU A 951 -24.69 43.50 69.13
C LEU A 951 -25.05 44.67 70.07
N GLN A 952 -24.07 45.34 70.70
CA GLN A 952 -24.33 46.47 71.59
C GLN A 952 -24.42 47.81 70.88
N LEU A 953 -23.62 48.06 69.83
CA LEU A 953 -23.65 49.33 69.11
C LEU A 953 -25.02 49.70 68.52
N PRO A 954 -25.84 48.76 68.00
CA PRO A 954 -27.21 49.05 67.56
C PRO A 954 -28.14 49.49 68.68
N LEU A 955 -27.85 49.09 69.92
CA LEU A 955 -28.66 49.42 71.10
C LEU A 955 -28.30 50.80 71.67
N ASN A 956 -27.11 51.34 71.40
CA ASN A 956 -26.65 52.64 71.88
C ASN A 956 -27.25 53.83 71.11
N VAL A 957 -28.59 53.93 71.10
CA VAL A 957 -29.31 54.99 70.40
C VAL A 957 -29.01 56.35 71.03
N GLY A 958 -28.62 57.33 70.22
CA GLY A 958 -28.31 58.70 70.65
C GLY A 958 -27.11 58.83 71.59
N GLY A 959 -26.30 57.78 71.76
CA GLY A 959 -25.11 57.78 72.63
C GLY A 959 -25.41 57.88 74.13
N LYS A 960 -26.66 57.67 74.55
CA LYS A 960 -27.13 57.96 75.92
C LYS A 960 -27.05 56.79 76.89
N ILE A 961 -26.60 55.63 76.43
CA ILE A 961 -26.59 54.40 77.23
C ILE A 961 -25.20 54.13 77.74
N ARG A 962 -25.08 53.81 79.03
CA ARG A 962 -23.83 53.32 79.60
C ARG A 962 -23.63 51.87 79.15
N LEU A 963 -22.86 51.70 78.08
CA LEU A 963 -22.27 50.41 77.76
C LEU A 963 -21.28 50.09 78.90
N ASN A 964 -21.41 48.91 79.52
CA ASN A 964 -20.50 48.51 80.58
C ASN A 964 -19.07 48.58 80.05
N ALA A 965 -18.23 49.32 80.78
CA ALA A 965 -16.82 49.50 80.48
C ALA A 965 -16.05 48.19 80.77
N THR A 966 -16.27 47.18 79.94
CA THR A 966 -15.26 46.15 79.66
C THR A 966 -14.67 46.39 78.27
N LEU A 967 -14.50 47.67 77.93
CA LEU A 967 -13.68 48.17 76.81
C LEU A 967 -12.21 48.36 77.25
N ALA A 968 -11.77 47.63 78.28
CA ALA A 968 -10.37 47.54 78.68
C ALA A 968 -9.72 46.28 78.11
N LEU A 969 -9.52 46.26 76.79
CA LEU A 969 -8.34 45.60 76.21
C LEU A 969 -7.68 46.62 75.28
N LYS A 970 -6.91 47.51 75.92
CA LYS A 970 -5.83 48.24 75.27
C LYS A 970 -4.79 47.21 74.80
N ARG A 971 -4.43 47.35 73.51
CA ARG A 971 -3.35 46.70 72.75
C ARG A 971 -3.60 45.27 72.26
#